data_AF-M8D8B7-F1
#
_entry.id   AF-M8D8B7-F1
#
_cell.length_a   1.000
_cell.length_b   1.000
_cell.length_c   1.000
_cell.angle_alpha   90.00
_cell.angle_beta   90.00
_cell.angle_gamma   90.00
#
_symmetry.space_group_name_H-M   'P 1'
#
loop_
_entity.id
_entity.type
_entity.pdbx_description
1 polymer ?
#
loop_
_entity_poly.entity_id
_entity_poly.type
_entity_poly.pdbx_seq_one_letter_code
_entity_poly.pdbx_strand_id
1 'polypeptide(L)'
;MKAVVREHIQQLDVSLGGGIVSDKIRVDTIDNPMLVIGIGGTGIDALLRLKYQVNRRFKLPVDPLSKKRKEKPDNIEFIAFETNEHDRNKKYKGIGLDPVTEFVLLSNPEIGGVLQNRSILEPYITDWLSPELTITDGISGASGVRQAGRLLLFTKITQVVQTIEKKIKMLSEGTNKKLMVFLLTGISGGTGSGCFLDIAYIVRGIMERDFGSAGVDKVNTLGYLFTPDVNLSNKSLSSHTRDYIMKNGYAALKELDYWMNADERNERFRQQYGNVLTVQSPMPPFNLCHLISATNLEGKALENAYDYCMNVTAENITNFMASEEKRSGEEFAIHDYISNIRTNINQMPKAYAANYQYNVIGASSAVLPIEEMTTYLAYRLFKKMENMFTVAPTQEDAEKFARKLGIDVDSISRKFEERVPEPLPGYENSERLSYSNVISQQVVSIDHELEQGYLAKAREEYIKSKKQLPGELTATFGEMITRVFLHPQQGPFYASRLIHSDKGYCLLKMIQSYIETLKANLESYPREIEGARENANEKLGDARSAFISKEKKKNAYIEAKINEYQLLADQEKLEQMIEFYEELYRLLNDENNRIYNVFTEILNTLNQIFEKNGDILINGSEEVDRTGNKTYYWNVVGVPDIAKVINKIMEEKEAEDLIRDFTSELLKRSDQWVKEQELDIVSAISEFLSEKFGDLITKSMEDFLVIKYGQDETLDRIVERKIAGKLDEEAIPVFHLSNNLGNLHFPSWGFVSVPVKAPGILKGIKNYQNTSISGSRFTVKESEVKNRIFWLNTKNGIPLFVYTPLKVYEESYERTILEKEGIGRHLVQTEKNNWTYLPSPIPEKSWGDVYVNNRVREYNARVRQLFDHAVRYGCIREKGTGSQTSSRYECVITKPFELKAFLAGCGMDGEAKKASPGEIKRCLAELKGFMKDGLEKEYTKDIFGSTNEEMAKENFIRYPELIRLMQEEVRKYEEIEGKIGELESIVSAMQGEEELLNLFIEAMYTSTICKKGALYVYDKDEEEEAWEPFVNLMKVNKHVEYAIYEQLRSLEPKRLTSLQRKASKRSDAMTLSEDTQALIGKLDEIAATFQEVKNDLEYDRDEYVNGEELYDFYKKVWAKVNDMRKTLQ
;
A
#
# COMPACT_ATOMS: atom_id res chain seq x y z
N MET A 1 5.96 -39.67 -1.26
CA MET A 1 5.11 -38.47 -1.48
C MET A 1 5.87 -37.29 -2.11
N LYS A 2 5.34 -36.67 -3.18
CA LYS A 2 5.92 -35.47 -3.84
C LYS A 2 5.75 -34.20 -2.99
N ALA A 3 6.68 -33.24 -3.10
CA ALA A 3 6.71 -32.02 -2.27
C ALA A 3 5.44 -31.16 -2.37
N VAL A 4 4.88 -31.01 -3.57
CA VAL A 4 3.67 -30.21 -3.83
C VAL A 4 2.44 -30.76 -3.08
N VAL A 5 2.27 -32.08 -3.07
CA VAL A 5 1.17 -32.75 -2.35
C VAL A 5 1.32 -32.56 -0.84
N ARG A 6 2.55 -32.64 -0.35
CA ARG A 6 2.87 -32.41 1.06
C ARG A 6 2.59 -30.96 1.48
N GLU A 7 2.98 -29.97 0.68
CA GLU A 7 2.69 -28.55 0.95
C GLU A 7 1.18 -28.28 0.92
N HIS A 8 0.43 -28.90 0.01
CA HIS A 8 -1.01 -28.74 -0.07
C HIS A 8 -1.73 -29.35 1.14
N ILE A 9 -1.35 -30.56 1.57
CA ILE A 9 -1.90 -31.21 2.77
C ILE A 9 -1.53 -30.43 4.05
N GLN A 10 -0.35 -29.80 4.11
CA GLN A 10 0.06 -28.95 5.24
C GLN A 10 -0.85 -27.74 5.46
N GLN A 11 -1.67 -27.34 4.48
CA GLN A 11 -2.69 -26.29 4.65
C GLN A 11 -3.80 -26.69 5.64
N LEU A 12 -3.92 -27.98 5.97
CA LEU A 12 -4.83 -28.48 7.01
C LEU A 12 -4.21 -28.42 8.40
N ASP A 13 -2.90 -28.20 8.53
CA ASP A 13 -2.23 -28.18 9.82
C ASP A 13 -2.61 -26.89 10.57
N VAL A 14 -3.42 -27.04 11.61
CA VAL A 14 -3.80 -25.94 12.51
C VAL A 14 -2.55 -25.32 13.11
N SER A 15 -1.45 -26.09 13.19
CA SER A 15 -0.15 -25.62 13.63
C SER A 15 0.46 -24.45 12.88
N LEU A 16 0.12 -24.39 11.61
CA LEU A 16 0.61 -23.40 10.65
C LEU A 16 -0.46 -22.34 10.33
N GLY A 17 -1.56 -22.33 11.09
CA GLY A 17 -2.71 -21.44 10.86
C GLY A 17 -3.67 -21.92 9.77
N GLY A 18 -3.56 -23.20 9.39
CA GLY A 18 -4.47 -23.89 8.50
C GLY A 18 -5.70 -24.48 9.20
N GLY A 19 -6.47 -25.26 8.46
CA GLY A 19 -7.73 -25.85 8.92
C GLY A 19 -8.69 -26.13 7.78
N ILE A 20 -9.83 -26.75 8.10
CA ILE A 20 -10.87 -27.07 7.12
C ILE A 20 -11.90 -25.94 7.07
N VAL A 21 -11.96 -25.26 5.93
CA VAL A 21 -12.97 -24.25 5.64
C VAL A 21 -14.09 -24.86 4.80
N SER A 22 -15.30 -24.88 5.34
CA SER A 22 -16.49 -25.29 4.58
C SER A 22 -16.94 -24.19 3.62
N ASP A 23 -17.38 -24.57 2.43
CA ASP A 23 -17.97 -23.60 1.48
C ASP A 23 -19.33 -23.09 1.90
N LYS A 24 -20.04 -23.83 2.76
CA LYS A 24 -21.38 -23.46 3.23
C LYS A 24 -21.37 -22.20 4.09
N ILE A 25 -20.23 -21.82 4.65
CA ILE A 25 -20.07 -20.63 5.50
C ILE A 25 -19.45 -19.43 4.76
N ARG A 26 -19.05 -19.61 3.48
CA ARG A 26 -18.49 -18.53 2.67
C ARG A 26 -19.58 -17.58 2.20
N VAL A 27 -19.30 -16.29 2.23
CA VAL A 27 -20.25 -15.22 1.87
C VAL A 27 -19.85 -14.53 0.57
N ASP A 28 -20.79 -13.83 -0.05
CA ASP A 28 -20.50 -12.99 -1.22
C ASP A 28 -19.93 -11.63 -0.77
N THR A 29 -19.10 -11.04 -1.61
CA THR A 29 -18.62 -9.66 -1.44
C THR A 29 -19.69 -8.65 -1.85
N ILE A 30 -19.50 -7.37 -1.51
CA ILE A 30 -20.25 -6.27 -2.13
C ILE A 30 -19.92 -6.18 -3.63
N ASP A 31 -20.82 -5.61 -4.43
CA ASP A 31 -20.66 -5.53 -5.90
C ASP A 31 -19.57 -4.56 -6.37
N ASN A 32 -19.05 -3.71 -5.48
CA ASN A 32 -18.03 -2.72 -5.84
C ASN A 32 -16.70 -3.39 -6.20
N PRO A 33 -15.98 -2.89 -7.22
CA PRO A 33 -14.60 -3.27 -7.45
C PRO A 33 -13.71 -2.75 -6.32
N MET A 34 -12.77 -3.59 -5.87
CA MET A 34 -11.93 -3.32 -4.70
C MET A 34 -10.45 -3.58 -5.00
N LEU A 35 -9.61 -2.56 -4.84
CA LEU A 35 -8.16 -2.65 -4.96
C LEU A 35 -7.51 -2.45 -3.59
N VAL A 36 -6.72 -3.40 -3.14
CA VAL A 36 -5.98 -3.32 -1.88
C VAL A 36 -4.49 -3.20 -2.16
N ILE A 37 -3.89 -2.12 -1.66
CA ILE A 37 -2.49 -1.75 -1.89
C ILE A 37 -1.74 -1.76 -0.57
N GLY A 38 -0.75 -2.66 -0.42
CA GLY A 38 0.18 -2.67 0.70
C GLY A 38 1.50 -2.00 0.36
N ILE A 39 1.98 -1.06 1.18
CA ILE A 39 3.25 -0.35 0.93
C ILE A 39 4.17 -0.48 2.13
N GLY A 40 5.37 -1.01 1.90
CA GLY A 40 6.34 -1.25 2.95
C GLY A 40 6.01 -2.49 3.80
N GLY A 41 6.95 -2.96 4.61
CA GLY A 41 6.80 -4.18 5.42
C GLY A 41 5.55 -4.22 6.30
N THR A 42 5.22 -3.13 7.00
CA THR A 42 3.99 -3.04 7.81
C THR A 42 2.72 -3.03 6.96
N GLY A 43 2.74 -2.38 5.79
CA GLY A 43 1.63 -2.42 4.85
C GLY A 43 1.39 -3.82 4.29
N ILE A 44 2.47 -4.54 3.97
CA ILE A 44 2.44 -5.94 3.51
C ILE A 44 1.92 -6.87 4.61
N ASP A 45 2.33 -6.67 5.86
CA ASP A 45 1.85 -7.47 6.99
C ASP A 45 0.33 -7.35 7.19
N ALA A 46 -0.21 -6.15 7.03
CA ALA A 46 -1.65 -5.91 7.04
C ALA A 46 -2.34 -6.51 5.81
N LEU A 47 -1.74 -6.34 4.62
CA LEU A 47 -2.23 -6.87 3.35
C LEU A 47 -2.36 -8.40 3.39
N LEU A 48 -1.36 -9.10 3.93
CA LEU A 48 -1.35 -10.56 4.06
C LEU A 48 -2.43 -11.07 5.02
N ARG A 49 -2.66 -10.37 6.15
CA ARG A 49 -3.77 -10.70 7.07
C ARG A 49 -5.12 -10.47 6.44
N LEU A 50 -5.29 -9.39 5.69
CA LEU A 50 -6.51 -9.13 4.92
C LEU A 50 -6.72 -10.17 3.82
N LYS A 51 -5.69 -10.51 3.03
CA LYS A 51 -5.76 -11.57 2.01
C LYS A 51 -6.12 -12.92 2.63
N TYR A 52 -5.55 -13.25 3.80
CA TYR A 52 -5.93 -14.44 4.56
C TYR A 52 -7.41 -14.42 4.95
N GLN A 53 -7.92 -13.32 5.52
CA GLN A 53 -9.34 -13.21 5.88
C GLN A 53 -10.26 -13.30 4.64
N VAL A 54 -9.90 -12.64 3.53
CA VAL A 54 -10.62 -12.70 2.27
C VAL A 54 -10.69 -14.14 1.74
N ASN A 55 -9.55 -14.84 1.73
CA ASN A 55 -9.47 -16.23 1.29
C ASN A 55 -10.33 -17.18 2.12
N ARG A 56 -10.48 -16.93 3.43
CA ARG A 56 -11.23 -17.81 4.33
C ARG A 56 -12.73 -17.47 4.38
N ARG A 57 -13.13 -16.23 4.13
CA ARG A 57 -14.52 -15.76 4.32
C ARG A 57 -15.36 -15.68 3.05
N PHE A 58 -14.76 -15.32 1.92
CA PHE A 58 -15.55 -15.09 0.71
C PHE A 58 -15.63 -16.31 -0.18
N LYS A 59 -16.68 -16.37 -1.01
CA LYS A 59 -16.76 -17.39 -2.07
C LYS A 59 -15.63 -17.15 -3.07
N LEU A 60 -14.96 -18.25 -3.42
CA LEU A 60 -13.80 -18.23 -4.29
C LEU A 60 -14.20 -18.79 -5.66
N PRO A 61 -14.08 -18.01 -6.75
CA PRO A 61 -14.35 -18.48 -8.09
C PRO A 61 -13.45 -19.67 -8.45
N VAL A 62 -14.00 -20.58 -9.26
CA VAL A 62 -13.24 -21.69 -9.84
C VAL A 62 -12.77 -21.25 -11.23
N ASP A 63 -11.47 -21.35 -11.47
CA ASP A 63 -10.89 -21.10 -12.78
C ASP A 63 -11.45 -22.08 -13.82
N PRO A 64 -12.07 -21.63 -14.92
CA PRO A 64 -12.73 -22.53 -15.87
C PRO A 64 -11.79 -23.52 -16.57
N LEU A 65 -10.51 -23.19 -16.69
CA LEU A 65 -9.50 -23.97 -17.43
C LEU A 65 -8.82 -24.98 -16.50
N SER A 66 -8.19 -24.49 -15.44
CA SER A 66 -7.47 -25.30 -14.46
C SER A 66 -8.39 -26.00 -13.45
N LYS A 67 -9.68 -25.63 -13.40
CA LYS A 67 -10.64 -26.09 -12.39
C LYS A 67 -10.22 -25.83 -10.94
N LYS A 68 -9.18 -25.01 -10.71
CA LYS A 68 -8.69 -24.65 -9.38
C LYS A 68 -9.48 -23.48 -8.82
N ARG A 69 -9.73 -23.52 -7.51
CA ARG A 69 -10.26 -22.35 -6.79
C ARG A 69 -9.20 -21.25 -6.77
N LYS A 70 -9.60 -20.03 -7.10
CA LYS A 70 -8.76 -18.84 -6.95
C LYS A 70 -8.56 -18.54 -5.47
N GLU A 71 -7.54 -17.75 -5.14
CA GLU A 71 -7.27 -17.35 -3.75
C GLU A 71 -8.15 -16.19 -3.26
N LYS A 72 -8.86 -15.51 -4.17
CA LYS A 72 -9.67 -14.31 -3.92
C LYS A 72 -10.89 -14.22 -4.87
N PRO A 73 -11.94 -13.46 -4.51
CA PRO A 73 -13.03 -13.09 -5.42
C PRO A 73 -12.56 -12.29 -6.64
N ASP A 74 -13.34 -12.33 -7.73
CA ASP A 74 -12.98 -11.66 -9.00
C ASP A 74 -13.00 -10.12 -8.90
N ASN A 75 -13.81 -9.56 -8.01
CA ASN A 75 -13.91 -8.10 -7.80
C ASN A 75 -12.91 -7.55 -6.77
N ILE A 76 -11.92 -8.33 -6.33
CA ILE A 76 -10.86 -7.90 -5.41
C ILE A 76 -9.51 -8.13 -6.05
N GLU A 77 -8.63 -7.13 -6.05
CA GLU A 77 -7.22 -7.26 -6.44
C GLU A 77 -6.29 -6.82 -5.32
N PHE A 78 -5.14 -7.49 -5.20
CA PHE A 78 -4.08 -7.15 -4.27
C PHE A 78 -2.82 -6.72 -5.03
N ILE A 79 -2.10 -5.76 -4.45
CA ILE A 79 -0.77 -5.37 -4.91
C ILE A 79 0.07 -4.85 -3.75
N ALA A 80 1.35 -5.22 -3.73
CA ALA A 80 2.33 -4.77 -2.77
C ALA A 80 3.51 -4.05 -3.43
N PHE A 81 4.01 -3.02 -2.76
CA PHE A 81 5.21 -2.29 -3.14
C PHE A 81 6.23 -2.31 -2.01
N GLU A 82 7.42 -2.87 -2.27
CA GLU A 82 8.49 -2.96 -1.28
C GLU A 82 9.87 -2.82 -1.93
N THR A 83 10.81 -2.18 -1.23
CA THR A 83 12.21 -2.03 -1.63
C THR A 83 13.09 -3.17 -1.13
N ASN A 84 12.67 -3.89 -0.09
CA ASN A 84 13.35 -5.07 0.46
C ASN A 84 12.94 -6.37 -0.25
N GLU A 85 13.89 -7.09 -0.85
CA GLU A 85 13.64 -8.36 -1.54
C GLU A 85 13.21 -9.49 -0.57
N HIS A 86 13.61 -9.43 0.70
CA HIS A 86 13.28 -10.48 1.68
C HIS A 86 11.78 -10.63 1.94
N ASP A 87 10.99 -9.57 1.72
CA ASP A 87 9.54 -9.60 1.90
C ASP A 87 8.79 -10.24 0.71
N ARG A 88 9.49 -10.54 -0.41
CA ARG A 88 8.87 -11.08 -1.64
C ARG A 88 8.14 -12.41 -1.44
N ASN A 89 8.70 -13.29 -0.59
CA ASN A 89 8.16 -14.62 -0.32
C ASN A 89 7.48 -14.71 1.05
N LYS A 90 7.14 -13.55 1.65
CA LYS A 90 6.51 -13.51 2.97
C LYS A 90 5.13 -14.16 2.91
N LYS A 91 4.85 -15.01 3.90
CA LYS A 91 3.57 -15.70 4.05
C LYS A 91 3.00 -15.42 5.44
N TYR A 92 1.69 -15.29 5.53
CA TYR A 92 0.93 -15.28 6.78
C TYR A 92 -0.02 -16.47 6.78
N LYS A 93 0.17 -17.41 7.72
CA LYS A 93 -0.63 -18.63 7.84
C LYS A 93 -0.81 -19.39 6.50
N GLY A 94 0.28 -19.55 5.76
CA GLY A 94 0.29 -20.22 4.45
C GLY A 94 -0.12 -19.35 3.25
N ILE A 95 -0.78 -18.20 3.46
CA ILE A 95 -1.14 -17.26 2.39
C ILE A 95 0.01 -16.30 2.12
N GLY A 96 0.46 -16.24 0.87
CA GLY A 96 1.48 -15.30 0.39
C GLY A 96 0.93 -14.35 -0.66
N LEU A 97 1.81 -13.50 -1.19
CA LEU A 97 1.54 -12.71 -2.39
C LEU A 97 2.11 -13.44 -3.61
N ASP A 98 1.41 -13.39 -4.73
CA ASP A 98 1.97 -13.83 -6.02
C ASP A 98 3.20 -12.95 -6.37
N PRO A 99 4.41 -13.53 -6.46
CA PRO A 99 5.65 -12.76 -6.69
C PRO A 99 5.76 -12.12 -8.09
N VAL A 100 4.81 -12.39 -8.98
CA VAL A 100 4.74 -11.88 -10.35
C VAL A 100 3.58 -10.90 -10.50
N THR A 101 2.40 -11.22 -9.96
CA THR A 101 1.17 -10.45 -10.22
C THR A 101 0.72 -9.56 -9.05
N GLU A 102 1.18 -9.82 -7.83
CA GLU A 102 0.75 -9.11 -6.61
C GLU A 102 1.91 -8.41 -5.88
N PHE A 103 3.16 -8.58 -6.32
CA PHE A 103 4.33 -7.95 -5.68
C PHE A 103 5.19 -7.20 -6.70
N VAL A 104 5.48 -5.92 -6.41
CA VAL A 104 6.38 -5.08 -7.20
C VAL A 104 7.59 -4.69 -6.35
N LEU A 105 8.75 -5.23 -6.71
CA LEU A 105 10.02 -4.90 -6.08
C LEU A 105 10.53 -3.55 -6.59
N LEU A 106 10.70 -2.59 -5.67
CA LEU A 106 11.17 -1.24 -5.92
C LEU A 106 12.70 -1.10 -5.80
N SER A 107 13.44 -2.19 -5.60
CA SER A 107 14.89 -2.12 -5.42
C SER A 107 15.63 -1.70 -6.69
N ASN A 108 16.77 -1.03 -6.50
CA ASN A 108 17.68 -0.66 -7.57
C ASN A 108 19.14 -0.71 -7.06
N PRO A 109 19.93 -1.73 -7.47
CA PRO A 109 21.35 -1.85 -7.11
C PRO A 109 22.20 -0.62 -7.47
N GLU A 110 21.85 0.07 -8.57
CA GLU A 110 22.65 1.16 -9.14
C GLU A 110 22.35 2.52 -8.49
N ILE A 111 21.52 2.57 -7.44
CA ILE A 111 21.04 3.83 -6.85
C ILE A 111 22.18 4.74 -6.36
N GLY A 112 23.25 4.15 -5.83
CA GLY A 112 24.44 4.89 -5.39
C GLY A 112 25.15 5.57 -6.56
N GLY A 113 25.31 4.85 -7.69
CA GLY A 113 25.87 5.41 -8.92
C GLY A 113 25.01 6.51 -9.52
N VAL A 114 23.68 6.35 -9.48
CA VAL A 114 22.72 7.39 -9.92
C VAL A 114 22.89 8.68 -9.10
N LEU A 115 23.05 8.58 -7.78
CA LEU A 115 23.26 9.74 -6.91
C LEU A 115 24.65 10.36 -7.03
N GLN A 116 25.65 9.61 -7.51
CA GLN A 116 26.98 10.14 -7.84
C GLN A 116 26.98 10.89 -9.18
N ASN A 117 26.17 10.45 -10.15
CA ASN A 117 26.03 11.12 -11.45
C ASN A 117 24.63 11.71 -11.66
N ARG A 118 24.27 12.71 -10.85
CA ARG A 118 22.94 13.34 -10.86
C ARG A 118 22.52 13.98 -12.18
N SER A 119 23.45 14.17 -13.13
CA SER A 119 23.13 14.71 -14.46
C SER A 119 22.18 13.81 -15.28
N ILE A 120 22.09 12.52 -14.93
CA ILE A 120 21.19 11.56 -15.57
C ILE A 120 19.78 11.58 -14.96
N LEU A 121 19.57 12.31 -13.86
CA LEU A 121 18.28 12.40 -13.21
C LEU A 121 17.35 13.33 -14.00
N GLU A 122 16.18 12.82 -14.32
CA GLU A 122 15.16 13.57 -15.01
C GLU A 122 14.63 14.74 -14.16
N PRO A 123 14.16 15.84 -14.78
CA PRO A 123 13.62 17.00 -14.06
C PRO A 123 12.54 16.66 -13.03
N TYR A 124 11.65 15.73 -13.35
CA TYR A 124 10.58 15.30 -12.46
C TYR A 124 11.06 14.53 -11.20
N ILE A 125 12.35 14.22 -11.12
CA ILE A 125 13.04 13.71 -9.91
C ILE A 125 13.80 14.84 -9.22
N THR A 126 14.55 15.66 -9.96
CA THR A 126 15.37 16.74 -9.39
C THR A 126 14.53 17.88 -8.79
N ASP A 127 13.26 18.00 -9.17
CA ASP A 127 12.30 18.96 -8.59
C ASP A 127 11.98 18.72 -7.11
N TRP A 128 12.24 17.51 -6.58
CA TRP A 128 11.97 17.19 -5.18
C TRP A 128 13.14 16.56 -4.43
N LEU A 129 14.05 15.89 -5.13
CA LEU A 129 15.16 15.16 -4.52
C LEU A 129 16.20 16.11 -3.92
N SER A 130 16.65 15.83 -2.69
CA SER A 130 17.71 16.63 -2.10
C SER A 130 19.02 16.52 -2.88
N PRO A 131 19.68 17.65 -3.20
CA PRO A 131 20.99 17.66 -3.86
C PRO A 131 22.07 17.02 -2.97
N GLU A 132 21.85 16.97 -1.65
CA GLU A 132 22.79 16.45 -0.66
C GLU A 132 22.50 14.99 -0.25
N LEU A 133 21.41 14.39 -0.75
CA LEU A 133 21.08 12.99 -0.42
C LEU A 133 22.20 12.05 -0.88
N THR A 134 22.65 11.18 0.03
CA THR A 134 23.61 10.12 -0.28
C THR A 134 23.08 8.79 0.22
N ILE A 135 23.17 7.75 -0.62
CA ILE A 135 22.74 6.38 -0.32
C ILE A 135 23.76 5.44 -0.96
N THR A 136 24.20 4.42 -0.23
CA THR A 136 25.25 3.50 -0.67
C THR A 136 24.72 2.19 -1.27
N ASP A 137 23.54 1.72 -0.86
CA ASP A 137 22.89 0.51 -1.37
C ASP A 137 21.37 0.69 -1.45
N GLY A 138 20.76 0.18 -2.52
CA GLY A 138 19.31 0.14 -2.76
C GLY A 138 18.73 -1.27 -2.80
N ILE A 139 19.53 -2.30 -2.53
CA ILE A 139 19.13 -3.72 -2.48
C ILE A 139 18.54 -4.07 -1.12
N SER A 140 19.16 -3.60 -0.03
CA SER A 140 18.74 -3.88 1.35
C SER A 140 17.59 -2.96 1.85
N GLY A 141 16.81 -2.42 0.93
CA GLY A 141 15.72 -1.49 1.18
C GLY A 141 16.14 -0.04 1.47
N ALA A 142 15.16 0.81 1.80
CA ALA A 142 15.35 2.25 1.97
C ALA A 142 16.09 2.68 3.26
N SER A 143 16.54 1.73 4.11
CA SER A 143 17.30 1.98 5.35
C SER A 143 16.70 3.04 6.30
N GLY A 144 15.38 3.17 6.32
CA GLY A 144 14.70 4.19 7.13
C GLY A 144 14.78 5.62 6.58
N VAL A 145 15.30 5.84 5.37
CA VAL A 145 15.34 7.16 4.72
C VAL A 145 14.15 7.31 3.77
N ARG A 146 13.34 8.37 3.95
CA ARG A 146 12.06 8.54 3.24
C ARG A 146 12.26 8.89 1.76
N GLN A 147 13.14 9.84 1.45
CA GLN A 147 13.48 10.15 0.05
C GLN A 147 14.16 8.98 -0.67
N ALA A 148 14.87 8.10 0.03
CA ALA A 148 15.42 6.87 -0.56
C ALA A 148 14.30 5.97 -1.08
N GLY A 149 13.27 5.73 -0.25
CA GLY A 149 12.09 4.96 -0.64
C GLY A 149 11.37 5.59 -1.84
N ARG A 150 11.16 6.91 -1.81
CA ARG A 150 10.58 7.66 -2.93
C ARG A 150 11.43 7.57 -4.20
N LEU A 151 12.75 7.70 -4.11
CA LEU A 151 13.63 7.60 -5.28
C LEU A 151 13.59 6.20 -5.90
N LEU A 152 13.63 5.16 -5.07
CA LEU A 152 13.49 3.77 -5.50
C LEU A 152 12.15 3.54 -6.23
N LEU A 153 11.05 4.09 -5.71
CA LEU A 153 9.77 4.13 -6.42
C LEU A 153 9.91 4.77 -7.80
N PHE A 154 10.58 5.93 -7.90
CA PHE A 154 10.75 6.66 -9.15
C PHE A 154 11.61 5.92 -10.18
N THR A 155 12.59 5.12 -9.74
CA THR A 155 13.37 4.26 -10.65
C THR A 155 12.54 3.16 -11.33
N LYS A 156 11.37 2.84 -10.75
CA LYS A 156 10.41 1.84 -11.28
C LYS A 156 9.07 2.46 -11.66
N ILE A 157 8.99 3.79 -11.81
CA ILE A 157 7.70 4.48 -11.82
C ILE A 157 6.77 4.03 -12.97
N THR A 158 7.33 3.79 -14.15
CA THR A 158 6.58 3.30 -15.31
C THR A 158 5.92 1.96 -15.01
N GLN A 159 6.67 1.02 -14.40
CA GLN A 159 6.14 -0.28 -13.99
C GLN A 159 5.06 -0.12 -12.92
N VAL A 160 5.26 0.77 -11.94
CA VAL A 160 4.27 1.01 -10.87
C VAL A 160 2.95 1.53 -11.45
N VAL A 161 3.00 2.59 -12.25
CA VAL A 161 1.81 3.20 -12.87
C VAL A 161 1.08 2.16 -13.72
N GLN A 162 1.80 1.44 -14.59
CA GLN A 162 1.21 0.41 -15.45
C GLN A 162 0.60 -0.75 -14.67
N THR A 163 1.21 -1.16 -13.55
CA THR A 163 0.68 -2.26 -12.74
C THR A 163 -0.61 -1.84 -12.04
N ILE A 164 -0.64 -0.64 -11.43
CA ILE A 164 -1.87 -0.09 -10.80
C ILE A 164 -2.96 0.07 -11.87
N GLU A 165 -2.63 0.66 -13.01
CA GLU A 165 -3.56 0.85 -14.13
C GLU A 165 -4.15 -0.47 -14.62
N LYS A 166 -3.32 -1.51 -14.78
CA LYS A 166 -3.78 -2.85 -15.16
C LYS A 166 -4.76 -3.43 -14.13
N LYS A 167 -4.47 -3.32 -12.84
CA LYS A 167 -5.37 -3.77 -11.76
C LYS A 167 -6.70 -3.02 -11.79
N ILE A 168 -6.67 -1.68 -11.94
CA ILE A 168 -7.88 -0.85 -12.05
C ILE A 168 -8.73 -1.26 -13.27
N LYS A 169 -8.10 -1.47 -14.43
CA LYS A 169 -8.81 -1.89 -15.65
C LYS A 169 -9.50 -3.25 -15.47
N MET A 170 -8.78 -4.26 -14.98
CA MET A 170 -9.35 -5.59 -14.72
C MET A 170 -10.54 -5.52 -13.76
N LEU A 171 -10.44 -4.72 -12.69
CA LEU A 171 -11.53 -4.55 -11.73
C LEU A 171 -12.73 -3.78 -12.31
N SER A 172 -12.50 -2.89 -13.27
CA SER A 172 -13.55 -2.05 -13.86
C SER A 172 -14.27 -2.72 -15.04
N GLU A 173 -13.79 -3.87 -15.51
CA GLU A 173 -14.40 -4.62 -16.60
C GLU A 173 -15.83 -5.06 -16.24
N GLY A 174 -16.81 -4.66 -17.04
CA GLY A 174 -18.20 -5.08 -16.89
C GLY A 174 -18.97 -4.42 -15.72
N THR A 175 -18.40 -3.42 -15.02
CA THR A 175 -19.06 -2.71 -13.93
C THR A 175 -18.90 -1.20 -14.01
N ASN A 176 -19.95 -0.46 -13.60
CA ASN A 176 -19.93 1.00 -13.45
C ASN A 176 -19.93 1.44 -11.97
N LYS A 177 -19.73 0.50 -11.05
CA LYS A 177 -19.69 0.79 -9.61
C LYS A 177 -18.42 1.56 -9.25
N LYS A 178 -18.49 2.32 -8.15
CA LYS A 178 -17.36 3.11 -7.65
C LYS A 178 -16.22 2.19 -7.20
N LEU A 179 -15.00 2.46 -7.66
CA LEU A 179 -13.80 1.74 -7.22
C LEU A 179 -13.46 2.08 -5.78
N MET A 180 -13.30 1.06 -4.95
CA MET A 180 -12.87 1.18 -3.56
C MET A 180 -11.39 0.82 -3.46
N VAL A 181 -10.56 1.77 -3.03
CA VAL A 181 -9.12 1.56 -2.89
C VAL A 181 -8.74 1.60 -1.42
N PHE A 182 -8.17 0.51 -0.92
CA PHE A 182 -7.68 0.38 0.45
C PHE A 182 -6.15 0.46 0.43
N LEU A 183 -5.57 1.54 0.94
CA LEU A 183 -4.13 1.72 1.00
C LEU A 183 -3.63 1.48 2.43
N LEU A 184 -2.79 0.46 2.61
CA LEU A 184 -2.26 0.01 3.89
C LEU A 184 -0.77 0.34 3.97
N THR A 185 -0.34 1.12 4.96
CA THR A 185 1.08 1.45 5.09
C THR A 185 1.48 1.91 6.49
N GLY A 186 2.74 1.64 6.87
CA GLY A 186 3.35 2.24 8.05
C GLY A 186 4.00 3.58 7.73
N ILE A 187 3.73 4.61 8.53
CA ILE A 187 4.20 5.99 8.29
C ILE A 187 5.60 6.28 8.86
N SER A 188 6.33 5.25 9.31
CA SER A 188 7.62 5.41 9.99
C SER A 188 8.82 4.83 9.24
N GLY A 189 8.60 3.88 8.34
CA GLY A 189 9.67 3.22 7.56
C GLY A 189 10.03 3.99 6.29
N GLY A 190 11.19 3.73 5.69
CA GLY A 190 11.65 4.42 4.47
C GLY A 190 10.74 4.19 3.25
N THR A 191 10.31 2.94 2.99
CA THR A 191 9.42 2.61 1.86
C THR A 191 8.00 3.13 2.07
N GLY A 192 7.32 2.69 3.14
CA GLY A 192 5.91 3.03 3.39
C GLY A 192 5.67 4.54 3.46
N SER A 193 6.38 5.20 4.38
CA SER A 193 6.28 6.64 4.57
C SER A 193 6.83 7.47 3.41
N GLY A 194 7.71 6.87 2.58
CA GLY A 194 8.31 7.48 1.40
C GLY A 194 7.39 7.53 0.18
N CYS A 195 6.47 6.56 0.07
CA CYS A 195 5.75 6.29 -1.19
C CYS A 195 4.23 6.51 -1.11
N PHE A 196 3.63 6.54 0.08
CA PHE A 196 2.17 6.47 0.20
C PHE A 196 1.41 7.64 -0.44
N LEU A 197 1.94 8.86 -0.36
CA LEU A 197 1.33 10.03 -0.99
C LEU A 197 1.32 9.86 -2.51
N ASP A 198 2.47 9.50 -3.10
CA ASP A 198 2.59 9.30 -4.54
C ASP A 198 1.66 8.19 -5.04
N ILE A 199 1.63 7.04 -4.36
CA ILE A 199 0.75 5.93 -4.76
C ILE A 199 -0.73 6.32 -4.71
N ALA A 200 -1.16 7.04 -3.67
CA ALA A 200 -2.53 7.56 -3.57
C ALA A 200 -2.86 8.51 -4.73
N TYR A 201 -1.94 9.41 -5.08
CA TYR A 201 -2.13 10.36 -6.18
C TYR A 201 -1.99 9.71 -7.56
N ILE A 202 -1.21 8.65 -7.74
CA ILE A 202 -1.16 7.86 -8.97
C ILE A 202 -2.53 7.22 -9.23
N VAL A 203 -3.16 6.63 -8.22
CA VAL A 203 -4.53 6.08 -8.34
C VAL A 203 -5.50 7.17 -8.77
N ARG A 204 -5.48 8.35 -8.11
CA ARG A 204 -6.34 9.48 -8.51
C ARG A 204 -6.04 9.94 -9.93
N GLY A 205 -4.77 10.06 -10.29
CA GLY A 205 -4.31 10.48 -11.60
C GLY A 205 -4.79 9.57 -12.72
N ILE A 206 -4.71 8.26 -12.53
CA ILE A 206 -5.23 7.28 -13.49
C ILE A 206 -6.74 7.46 -13.68
N MET A 207 -7.49 7.61 -12.57
CA MET A 207 -8.94 7.79 -12.62
C MET A 207 -9.34 9.13 -13.28
N GLU A 208 -8.64 10.22 -12.98
CA GLU A 208 -8.85 11.54 -13.61
C GLU A 208 -8.46 11.54 -15.09
N ARG A 209 -7.40 10.82 -15.48
CA ARG A 209 -6.98 10.67 -16.88
C ARG A 209 -8.01 9.89 -17.69
N ASP A 210 -8.52 8.78 -17.13
CA ASP A 210 -9.40 7.86 -17.85
C ASP A 210 -10.88 8.36 -17.87
N PHE A 211 -11.30 9.16 -16.88
CA PHE A 211 -12.70 9.61 -16.75
C PHE A 211 -12.88 11.13 -16.62
N GLY A 212 -11.82 11.94 -16.78
CA GLY A 212 -11.88 13.39 -16.61
C GLY A 212 -12.24 13.81 -15.19
N SER A 213 -12.94 14.93 -15.03
CA SER A 213 -13.41 15.42 -13.73
C SER A 213 -14.33 14.44 -12.99
N ALA A 214 -15.06 13.60 -13.72
CA ALA A 214 -15.92 12.55 -13.15
C ALA A 214 -15.11 11.41 -12.50
N GLY A 215 -13.80 11.31 -12.77
CA GLY A 215 -12.92 10.33 -12.14
C GLY A 215 -12.87 10.45 -10.62
N VAL A 216 -13.01 11.68 -10.10
CA VAL A 216 -13.07 11.96 -8.64
C VAL A 216 -14.25 11.25 -7.98
N ASP A 217 -15.39 11.19 -8.64
CA ASP A 217 -16.61 10.55 -8.12
C ASP A 217 -16.63 9.04 -8.35
N LYS A 218 -15.74 8.51 -9.20
CA LYS A 218 -15.61 7.08 -9.51
C LYS A 218 -14.60 6.31 -8.66
N VAL A 219 -13.87 6.98 -7.76
CA VAL A 219 -12.94 6.33 -6.83
C VAL A 219 -13.10 6.83 -5.39
N ASN A 220 -13.06 5.89 -4.45
CA ASN A 220 -12.97 6.17 -3.02
C ASN A 220 -11.66 5.58 -2.50
N THR A 221 -10.74 6.44 -2.08
CA THR A 221 -9.44 6.00 -1.51
C THR A 221 -9.50 6.08 0.01
N LEU A 222 -9.34 4.95 0.68
CA LEU A 222 -9.31 4.82 2.14
C LEU A 222 -7.89 4.47 2.59
N GLY A 223 -7.29 5.35 3.37
CA GLY A 223 -5.97 5.13 3.96
C GLY A 223 -6.07 4.46 5.33
N TYR A 224 -5.26 3.43 5.56
CA TYR A 224 -5.04 2.81 6.87
C TYR A 224 -3.56 2.96 7.19
N LEU A 225 -3.25 3.96 8.00
CA LEU A 225 -1.89 4.41 8.29
C LEU A 225 -1.51 4.00 9.70
N PHE A 226 -0.53 3.09 9.81
CA PHE A 226 -0.03 2.61 11.10
C PHE A 226 0.96 3.61 11.70
N THR A 227 0.58 4.18 12.85
CA THR A 227 1.36 5.22 13.55
C THR A 227 2.64 4.67 14.18
N PRO A 228 3.61 5.54 14.55
CA PRO A 228 4.94 5.09 14.97
C PRO A 228 4.94 4.14 16.17
N ASP A 229 4.02 4.33 17.11
CA ASP A 229 3.85 3.48 18.29
C ASP A 229 3.57 2.01 17.94
N VAL A 230 2.95 1.72 16.79
CA VAL A 230 2.74 0.34 16.30
C VAL A 230 4.07 -0.36 16.06
N ASN A 231 5.02 0.29 15.39
CA ASN A 231 6.35 -0.30 15.20
C ASN A 231 7.16 -0.27 16.50
N LEU A 232 7.06 0.81 17.30
CA LEU A 232 7.79 0.97 18.56
C LEU A 232 7.36 -0.01 19.66
N SER A 233 6.20 -0.65 19.53
CA SER A 233 5.74 -1.71 20.44
C SER A 233 6.66 -2.93 20.40
N ASN A 234 7.43 -3.12 19.32
CA ASN A 234 8.46 -4.12 19.26
C ASN A 234 9.66 -3.73 20.14
N LYS A 235 9.85 -4.49 21.23
CA LYS A 235 10.90 -4.27 22.22
C LYS A 235 12.31 -4.65 21.74
N SER A 236 12.45 -5.40 20.63
CA SER A 236 13.76 -5.83 20.10
C SER A 236 14.43 -4.80 19.19
N LEU A 237 13.79 -3.66 18.92
CA LEU A 237 14.33 -2.61 18.04
C LEU A 237 15.55 -1.90 18.67
N SER A 238 16.57 -1.63 17.84
CA SER A 238 17.73 -0.83 18.25
C SER A 238 17.36 0.62 18.59
N SER A 239 18.18 1.31 19.39
CA SER A 239 17.97 2.73 19.72
C SER A 239 17.91 3.61 18.47
N HIS A 240 18.83 3.40 17.52
CA HIS A 240 18.86 4.09 16.23
C HIS A 240 17.56 3.87 15.44
N THR A 241 17.04 2.63 15.41
CA THR A 241 15.78 2.30 14.75
C THR A 241 14.59 3.02 15.37
N ARG A 242 14.52 3.02 16.71
CA ARG A 242 13.43 3.69 17.44
C ARG A 242 13.43 5.19 17.17
N ASP A 243 14.61 5.79 17.09
CA ASP A 243 14.77 7.22 16.87
C ASP A 243 14.32 7.65 15.47
N TYR A 244 14.76 6.97 14.40
CA TYR A 244 14.28 7.32 13.06
C TYR A 244 12.77 7.06 12.89
N ILE A 245 12.20 6.05 13.55
CA ILE A 245 10.76 5.75 13.49
C ILE A 245 9.94 6.96 13.96
N MET A 246 10.32 7.58 15.07
CA MET A 246 9.64 8.78 15.60
C MET A 246 9.75 9.96 14.64
N LYS A 247 10.97 10.27 14.21
CA LYS A 247 11.28 11.39 13.33
C LYS A 247 10.61 11.28 11.96
N ASN A 248 10.63 10.09 11.36
CA ASN A 248 9.95 9.79 10.09
C ASN A 248 8.44 9.86 10.23
N GLY A 249 7.90 9.28 11.30
CA GLY A 249 6.49 9.33 11.63
C GLY A 249 5.96 10.75 11.70
N TYR A 250 6.68 11.64 12.41
CA TYR A 250 6.33 13.05 12.47
C TYR A 250 6.39 13.73 11.10
N ALA A 251 7.48 13.54 10.35
CA ALA A 251 7.62 14.13 9.02
C ALA A 251 6.52 13.68 8.05
N ALA A 252 6.15 12.40 8.07
CA ALA A 252 5.08 11.84 7.27
C ALA A 252 3.70 12.37 7.67
N LEU A 253 3.43 12.48 8.98
CA LEU A 253 2.18 13.06 9.49
C LEU A 253 2.05 14.54 9.14
N LYS A 254 3.15 15.30 9.24
CA LYS A 254 3.21 16.72 8.86
C LYS A 254 2.86 16.93 7.39
N GLU A 255 3.41 16.12 6.49
CA GLU A 255 3.11 16.17 5.07
C GLU A 255 1.70 15.68 4.73
N LEU A 256 1.25 14.61 5.40
CA LEU A 256 -0.13 14.12 5.28
C LEU A 256 -1.13 15.20 5.71
N ASP A 257 -0.88 15.87 6.84
CA ASP A 257 -1.75 16.95 7.36
C ASP A 257 -1.89 18.10 6.39
N TYR A 258 -0.76 18.45 5.77
CA TYR A 258 -0.74 19.41 4.70
C TYR A 258 -1.62 18.93 3.54
N TRP A 259 -1.37 17.76 2.96
CA TRP A 259 -2.07 17.32 1.74
C TRP A 259 -3.53 16.87 1.95
N MET A 260 -3.93 16.50 3.16
CA MET A 260 -5.34 16.20 3.48
C MET A 260 -6.23 17.46 3.42
N ASN A 261 -5.67 18.66 3.64
CA ASN A 261 -6.42 19.92 3.49
C ASN A 261 -6.21 20.60 2.12
N ALA A 262 -5.77 19.88 1.08
CA ALA A 262 -5.49 20.49 -0.23
C ALA A 262 -6.69 21.25 -0.82
N ASP A 263 -7.90 20.73 -0.60
CA ASP A 263 -9.16 21.32 -1.05
C ASP A 263 -9.47 22.64 -0.33
N GLU A 264 -9.28 22.70 0.99
CA GLU A 264 -9.43 23.94 1.77
C GLU A 264 -8.51 25.06 1.27
N ARG A 265 -7.27 24.71 0.86
CA ARG A 265 -6.28 25.68 0.35
C ARG A 265 -6.44 26.02 -1.12
N ASN A 266 -7.32 25.33 -1.84
CA ASN A 266 -7.40 25.35 -3.30
C ASN A 266 -6.02 25.09 -3.95
N GLU A 267 -5.22 24.22 -3.32
CA GLU A 267 -3.93 23.77 -3.82
C GLU A 267 -4.10 22.50 -4.64
N ARG A 268 -3.17 22.27 -5.56
CA ARG A 268 -3.16 21.06 -6.39
C ARG A 268 -1.86 20.31 -6.17
N PHE A 269 -1.96 19.03 -5.82
CA PHE A 269 -0.80 18.16 -5.81
C PHE A 269 -0.33 17.96 -7.24
N ARG A 270 0.94 18.29 -7.49
CA ARG A 270 1.57 18.24 -8.82
C ARG A 270 2.73 17.27 -8.77
N GLN A 271 2.68 16.25 -9.62
CA GLN A 271 3.80 15.34 -9.81
C GLN A 271 3.72 14.71 -11.19
N GLN A 272 4.85 14.69 -11.88
CA GLN A 272 5.04 13.91 -13.08
C GLN A 272 5.67 12.56 -12.72
N TYR A 273 5.08 11.48 -13.22
CA TYR A 273 5.47 10.10 -12.98
C TYR A 273 5.99 9.49 -14.29
N GLY A 274 7.24 9.83 -14.63
CA GLY A 274 7.82 9.48 -15.93
C GLY A 274 7.08 10.16 -17.08
N ASN A 275 7.01 9.47 -18.22
CA ASN A 275 6.25 9.92 -19.39
C ASN A 275 4.82 9.35 -19.45
N VAL A 276 4.41 8.54 -18.46
CA VAL A 276 3.16 7.77 -18.50
C VAL A 276 1.99 8.44 -17.77
N LEU A 277 2.26 9.31 -16.80
CA LEU A 277 1.22 9.96 -16.01
C LEU A 277 1.71 11.30 -15.45
N THR A 278 0.88 12.33 -15.56
CA THR A 278 1.06 13.61 -14.86
C THR A 278 -0.17 13.87 -14.01
N VAL A 279 0.04 14.11 -12.72
CA VAL A 279 -1.03 14.36 -11.75
C VAL A 279 -1.09 15.83 -11.41
N GLN A 280 -2.30 16.39 -11.42
CA GLN A 280 -2.60 17.76 -11.00
C GLN A 280 -3.93 17.79 -10.23
N SER A 281 -4.00 17.01 -9.15
CA SER A 281 -5.26 16.76 -8.43
C SER A 281 -5.50 17.81 -7.33
N PRO A 282 -6.72 18.39 -7.24
CA PRO A 282 -7.12 19.25 -6.12
C PRO A 282 -7.63 18.45 -4.91
N MET A 283 -7.74 17.12 -5.03
CA MET A 283 -8.36 16.28 -4.01
C MET A 283 -7.32 15.81 -2.98
N PRO A 284 -7.69 15.62 -1.71
CA PRO A 284 -6.80 15.03 -0.72
C PRO A 284 -6.43 13.58 -1.10
N PRO A 285 -5.29 13.04 -0.62
CA PRO A 285 -4.86 11.69 -0.98
C PRO A 285 -5.91 10.62 -0.57
N PHE A 286 -6.63 10.84 0.52
CA PHE A 286 -7.65 9.92 1.04
C PHE A 286 -9.01 10.60 1.24
N ASN A 287 -10.08 9.89 0.91
CA ASN A 287 -11.45 10.28 1.26
C ASN A 287 -11.75 9.99 2.74
N LEU A 288 -11.17 8.91 3.28
CA LEU A 288 -11.12 8.62 4.71
C LEU A 288 -9.70 8.19 5.08
N CYS A 289 -9.12 8.81 6.11
CA CYS A 289 -7.81 8.45 6.62
C CYS A 289 -7.96 7.88 8.04
N HIS A 290 -7.66 6.59 8.20
CA HIS A 290 -7.64 5.90 9.48
C HIS A 290 -6.22 5.91 10.04
N LEU A 291 -6.06 6.41 11.26
CA LEU A 291 -4.82 6.30 12.02
C LEU A 291 -4.92 5.10 12.97
N ILE A 292 -4.03 4.13 12.81
CA ILE A 292 -4.02 2.89 13.58
C ILE A 292 -2.88 2.96 14.58
N SER A 293 -3.19 2.95 15.88
CA SER A 293 -2.26 3.11 16.98
C SER A 293 -2.26 1.88 17.90
N ALA A 294 -1.14 1.69 18.61
CA ALA A 294 -0.88 0.57 19.51
C ALA A 294 -1.22 0.88 20.98
N THR A 295 -1.72 2.09 21.26
CA THR A 295 -2.01 2.57 22.62
C THR A 295 -3.47 2.96 22.76
N ASN A 296 -4.09 2.59 23.88
CA ASN A 296 -5.48 2.97 24.17
C ASN A 296 -5.61 4.49 24.43
N LEU A 297 -6.83 4.97 24.70
CA LEU A 297 -7.11 6.38 25.00
C LEU A 297 -6.26 6.95 26.16
N GLU A 298 -5.82 6.11 27.09
CA GLU A 298 -5.01 6.47 28.27
C GLU A 298 -3.49 6.35 28.02
N GLY A 299 -3.07 5.96 26.82
CA GLY A 299 -1.66 5.78 26.48
C GLY A 299 -1.05 4.45 26.91
N LYS A 300 -1.86 3.51 27.41
CA LYS A 300 -1.39 2.15 27.74
C LYS A 300 -1.23 1.34 26.46
N ALA A 301 -0.04 0.77 26.27
CA ALA A 301 0.23 -0.14 25.15
C ALA A 301 -0.64 -1.39 25.27
N LEU A 302 -1.23 -1.82 24.15
CA LEU A 302 -1.93 -3.08 24.08
C LEU A 302 -0.96 -4.25 24.17
N GLU A 303 -1.45 -5.37 24.71
CA GLU A 303 -0.74 -6.63 24.63
C GLU A 303 -0.71 -7.11 23.16
N ASN A 304 0.45 -7.58 22.71
CA ASN A 304 0.70 -7.92 21.30
C ASN A 304 0.18 -6.86 20.29
N ALA A 305 0.44 -5.57 20.60
CA ALA A 305 -0.17 -4.45 19.89
C ALA A 305 0.04 -4.46 18.37
N TYR A 306 1.19 -4.94 17.88
CA TYR A 306 1.47 -5.03 16.45
C TYR A 306 0.45 -5.94 15.75
N ASP A 307 0.30 -7.17 16.23
CA ASP A 307 -0.66 -8.12 15.66
C ASP A 307 -2.10 -7.66 15.84
N TYR A 308 -2.43 -7.07 16.99
CA TYR A 308 -3.74 -6.45 17.22
C TYR A 308 -4.06 -5.43 16.11
N CYS A 309 -3.16 -4.48 15.87
CA CYS A 309 -3.35 -3.43 14.87
C CYS A 309 -3.56 -3.99 13.46
N MET A 310 -2.72 -4.95 13.06
CA MET A 310 -2.83 -5.56 11.74
C MET A 310 -4.14 -6.33 11.58
N ASN A 311 -4.55 -7.07 12.61
CA ASN A 311 -5.76 -7.89 12.56
C ASN A 311 -7.04 -7.05 12.63
N VAL A 312 -7.09 -5.99 13.45
CA VAL A 312 -8.23 -5.06 13.51
C VAL A 312 -8.41 -4.35 12.17
N THR A 313 -7.31 -3.95 11.52
CA THR A 313 -7.35 -3.36 10.18
C THR A 313 -7.93 -4.33 9.16
N ALA A 314 -7.41 -5.56 9.13
CA ALA A 314 -7.91 -6.60 8.23
C ALA A 314 -9.39 -6.91 8.49
N GLU A 315 -9.79 -7.00 9.75
CA GLU A 315 -11.17 -7.32 10.16
C GLU A 315 -12.15 -6.22 9.75
N ASN A 316 -11.77 -4.97 10.00
CA ASN A 316 -12.57 -3.80 9.65
C ASN A 316 -12.81 -3.75 8.12
N ILE A 317 -11.75 -3.90 7.32
CA ILE A 317 -11.86 -3.92 5.86
C ILE A 317 -12.70 -5.11 5.39
N THR A 318 -12.47 -6.31 5.93
CA THR A 318 -13.22 -7.51 5.53
C THR A 318 -14.71 -7.38 5.84
N ASN A 319 -15.08 -6.75 6.96
CA ASN A 319 -16.49 -6.47 7.26
C ASN A 319 -17.11 -5.43 6.30
N PHE A 320 -16.33 -4.47 5.81
CA PHE A 320 -16.76 -3.56 4.75
C PHE A 320 -16.91 -4.25 3.38
N MET A 321 -16.16 -5.33 3.13
CA MET A 321 -16.23 -6.10 1.88
C MET A 321 -17.43 -7.06 1.82
N ALA A 322 -18.05 -7.40 2.95
CA ALA A 322 -19.11 -8.42 3.01
C ALA A 322 -20.49 -7.88 2.62
N SER A 323 -21.25 -8.69 1.86
CA SER A 323 -22.64 -8.39 1.47
C SER A 323 -23.62 -8.37 2.66
N GLU A 324 -24.71 -7.62 2.51
CA GLU A 324 -25.73 -7.36 3.55
C GLU A 324 -27.15 -7.69 3.06
N GLU A 325 -28.06 -8.07 3.97
CA GLU A 325 -29.45 -8.38 3.64
C GLU A 325 -30.31 -7.09 3.57
N LYS A 326 -30.81 -6.76 2.37
CA LYS A 326 -31.56 -5.52 2.06
C LYS A 326 -33.01 -5.55 2.58
N ARG A 327 -33.25 -5.45 3.89
CA ARG A 327 -34.61 -5.55 4.46
C ARG A 327 -35.25 -4.23 4.92
N SER A 328 -34.48 -3.16 5.14
CA SER A 328 -35.02 -1.84 5.52
C SER A 328 -34.61 -0.80 4.49
N GLY A 329 -35.52 0.04 4.01
CA GLY A 329 -35.25 1.12 3.04
C GLY A 329 -34.27 2.21 3.49
N GLU A 330 -33.48 1.97 4.53
CA GLU A 330 -32.27 2.73 4.86
C GLU A 330 -31.08 1.89 4.37
N GLU A 331 -30.45 2.31 3.27
CA GLU A 331 -29.23 1.68 2.76
C GLU A 331 -28.10 1.89 3.78
N PHE A 332 -27.45 0.81 4.23
CA PHE A 332 -26.13 0.90 4.82
C PHE A 332 -25.09 0.72 3.71
N ALA A 333 -24.91 1.74 2.88
CA ALA A 333 -23.78 1.80 1.96
C ALA A 333 -22.59 2.47 2.67
N ILE A 334 -21.36 1.97 2.45
CA ILE A 334 -20.13 2.66 2.88
C ILE A 334 -20.09 4.13 2.42
N HIS A 335 -20.80 4.46 1.35
CA HIS A 335 -21.01 5.82 0.86
C HIS A 335 -21.79 6.71 1.86
N ASP A 336 -22.87 6.21 2.45
CA ASP A 336 -23.65 6.94 3.45
C ASP A 336 -22.85 7.14 4.73
N TYR A 337 -22.08 6.13 5.12
CA TYR A 337 -21.12 6.24 6.23
C TYR A 337 -20.09 7.37 6.01
N ILE A 338 -19.42 7.40 4.85
CA ILE A 338 -18.45 8.43 4.49
C ILE A 338 -19.11 9.83 4.49
N SER A 339 -20.30 9.94 3.90
CA SER A 339 -21.03 11.21 3.78
C SER A 339 -21.48 11.76 5.16
N ASN A 340 -22.00 10.88 6.01
CA ASN A 340 -22.45 11.23 7.36
C ASN A 340 -21.28 11.67 8.23
N ILE A 341 -20.12 10.99 8.16
CA ILE A 341 -18.91 11.43 8.88
C ILE A 341 -18.53 12.84 8.45
N ARG A 342 -18.43 13.10 7.14
CA ARG A 342 -18.01 14.41 6.64
C ARG A 342 -18.94 15.53 7.11
N THR A 343 -20.25 15.27 7.08
CA THR A 343 -21.27 16.22 7.55
C THR A 343 -21.11 16.50 9.05
N ASN A 344 -20.95 15.47 9.87
CA ASN A 344 -20.77 15.61 11.32
C ASN A 344 -19.47 16.33 11.69
N ILE A 345 -18.36 16.05 10.97
CA ILE A 345 -17.08 16.75 11.17
C ILE A 345 -17.22 18.24 10.83
N ASN A 346 -17.94 18.58 9.76
CA ASN A 346 -18.12 19.99 9.36
C ASN A 346 -18.96 20.80 10.36
N GLN A 347 -19.86 20.15 11.10
CA GLN A 347 -20.70 20.78 12.12
C GLN A 347 -20.04 20.82 13.52
N MET A 348 -18.96 20.07 13.71
CA MET A 348 -18.24 20.00 14.98
C MET A 348 -17.55 21.34 15.33
N PRO A 349 -17.61 21.80 16.59
CA PRO A 349 -16.81 22.93 17.05
C PRO A 349 -15.32 22.68 16.89
N LYS A 350 -14.62 23.58 16.19
CA LYS A 350 -13.16 23.51 15.98
C LYS A 350 -12.47 24.51 16.91
N ALA A 351 -11.77 24.02 17.93
CA ALA A 351 -11.12 24.86 18.93
C ALA A 351 -9.92 25.65 18.37
N TYR A 352 -9.21 25.06 17.40
CA TYR A 352 -8.04 25.65 16.75
C TYR A 352 -8.11 25.48 15.24
N ALA A 353 -7.41 26.36 14.51
CA ALA A 353 -7.14 26.19 13.09
C ALA A 353 -6.22 24.96 12.88
N ALA A 354 -6.81 23.80 12.66
CA ALA A 354 -6.13 22.53 12.48
C ALA A 354 -6.89 21.66 11.46
N ASN A 355 -6.27 20.56 11.04
CA ASN A 355 -6.95 19.54 10.24
C ASN A 355 -7.82 18.65 11.13
N TYR A 356 -9.08 18.41 10.77
CA TYR A 356 -9.99 17.53 11.51
C TYR A 356 -10.51 16.42 10.60
N GLN A 357 -9.64 15.75 9.84
CA GLN A 357 -10.04 14.75 8.85
C GLN A 357 -9.62 13.31 9.18
N TYR A 358 -9.04 13.07 10.36
CA TYR A 358 -8.57 11.74 10.75
C TYR A 358 -9.62 10.96 11.54
N ASN A 359 -9.62 9.66 11.34
CA ASN A 359 -10.52 8.72 12.01
C ASN A 359 -9.68 7.69 12.76
N VAL A 360 -10.14 7.30 13.94
CA VAL A 360 -9.51 6.26 14.75
C VAL A 360 -10.54 5.18 15.05
N ILE A 361 -10.09 3.92 15.06
CA ILE A 361 -10.97 2.76 15.15
C ILE A 361 -10.64 1.93 16.38
N GLY A 362 -11.69 1.33 16.96
CA GLY A 362 -11.60 0.27 17.94
C GLY A 362 -12.58 -0.82 17.55
N ALA A 363 -12.17 -2.08 17.63
CA ALA A 363 -13.00 -3.19 17.22
C ALA A 363 -12.86 -4.37 18.16
N SER A 364 -13.95 -5.09 18.35
CA SER A 364 -13.99 -6.38 19.02
C SER A 364 -14.90 -7.33 18.26
N SER A 365 -14.63 -8.63 18.37
CA SER A 365 -15.37 -9.64 17.63
C SER A 365 -15.59 -10.88 18.48
N ALA A 366 -16.84 -11.30 18.60
CA ALA A 366 -17.24 -12.57 19.17
C ALA A 366 -17.38 -13.57 18.02
N VAL A 367 -16.51 -14.58 18.00
CA VAL A 367 -16.35 -15.50 16.87
C VAL A 367 -16.74 -16.91 17.28
N LEU A 368 -17.53 -17.57 16.43
CA LEU A 368 -17.72 -19.01 16.49
C LEU A 368 -16.63 -19.67 15.60
N PRO A 369 -15.71 -20.47 16.18
CA PRO A 369 -14.55 -21.03 15.49
C PRO A 369 -14.91 -22.25 14.61
N ILE A 370 -15.74 -22.04 13.59
CA ILE A 370 -16.27 -23.12 12.73
C ILE A 370 -15.14 -23.92 12.05
N GLU A 371 -14.04 -23.27 11.67
CA GLU A 371 -12.89 -23.93 11.02
C GLU A 371 -12.23 -24.93 11.97
N GLU A 372 -11.99 -24.53 13.22
CA GLU A 372 -11.47 -25.37 14.28
C GLU A 372 -12.44 -26.51 14.61
N MET A 373 -13.74 -26.21 14.70
CA MET A 373 -14.78 -27.21 14.95
C MET A 373 -14.85 -28.25 13.82
N THR A 374 -14.76 -27.81 12.56
CA THR A 374 -14.77 -28.69 11.37
C THR A 374 -13.49 -29.52 11.29
N THR A 375 -12.35 -28.95 11.68
CA THR A 375 -11.08 -29.66 11.74
C THR A 375 -11.08 -30.71 12.85
N TYR A 376 -11.68 -30.41 14.00
CA TYR A 376 -11.88 -31.39 15.07
C TYR A 376 -12.82 -32.53 14.66
N LEU A 377 -13.89 -32.19 13.93
CA LEU A 377 -14.78 -33.19 13.34
C LEU A 377 -14.02 -34.13 12.39
N ALA A 378 -13.12 -33.61 11.55
CA ALA A 378 -12.28 -34.43 10.68
C ALA A 378 -11.37 -35.38 11.46
N TYR A 379 -10.77 -34.90 12.55
CA TYR A 379 -10.03 -35.75 13.48
C TYR A 379 -10.90 -36.91 14.02
N ARG A 380 -12.10 -36.61 14.50
CA ARG A 380 -13.03 -37.63 15.01
C ARG A 380 -13.48 -38.61 13.93
N LEU A 381 -13.69 -38.14 12.71
CA LEU A 381 -13.98 -38.96 11.54
C LEU A 381 -12.83 -39.94 11.26
N PHE A 382 -11.59 -39.46 11.18
CA PHE A 382 -10.42 -40.31 10.94
C PHE A 382 -10.19 -41.33 12.06
N LYS A 383 -10.39 -40.92 13.32
CA LYS A 383 -10.35 -41.84 14.48
C LYS A 383 -11.42 -42.94 14.38
N LYS A 384 -12.63 -42.61 13.95
CA LYS A 384 -13.71 -43.59 13.76
C LYS A 384 -13.40 -44.59 12.63
N MET A 385 -12.67 -44.16 11.61
CA MET A 385 -12.23 -44.99 10.47
C MET A 385 -10.87 -45.67 10.71
N GLU A 386 -10.29 -45.60 11.91
CA GLU A 386 -8.91 -46.04 12.21
C GLU A 386 -8.64 -47.51 11.85
N ASN A 387 -9.67 -48.36 11.90
CA ASN A 387 -9.58 -49.77 11.49
C ASN A 387 -9.09 -49.94 10.04
N MET A 388 -9.44 -49.03 9.12
CA MET A 388 -9.00 -49.14 7.72
C MET A 388 -7.48 -49.02 7.56
N PHE A 389 -6.77 -48.41 8.51
CA PHE A 389 -5.32 -48.23 8.46
C PHE A 389 -4.55 -49.47 8.93
N THR A 390 -5.15 -50.27 9.81
CA THR A 390 -4.50 -51.40 10.48
C THR A 390 -4.79 -52.75 9.83
N VAL A 391 -5.94 -52.89 9.16
CA VAL A 391 -6.35 -54.14 8.50
C VAL A 391 -5.38 -54.52 7.36
N ALA A 392 -4.98 -55.80 7.33
CA ALA A 392 -4.01 -56.34 6.38
C ALA A 392 -4.43 -57.73 5.89
N PRO A 393 -4.11 -58.09 4.64
CA PRO A 393 -4.41 -59.42 4.10
C PRO A 393 -3.59 -60.51 4.78
N THR A 394 -4.20 -61.67 4.96
CA THR A 394 -3.49 -62.89 5.35
C THR A 394 -2.87 -63.57 4.13
N GLN A 395 -2.02 -64.58 4.36
CA GLN A 395 -1.50 -65.44 3.28
C GLN A 395 -2.64 -66.08 2.49
N GLU A 396 -3.68 -66.58 3.18
CA GLU A 396 -4.82 -67.23 2.53
C GLU A 396 -5.59 -66.27 1.63
N ASP A 397 -5.69 -64.99 2.00
CA ASP A 397 -6.34 -63.97 1.20
C ASP A 397 -5.58 -63.67 -0.10
N ALA A 398 -4.25 -63.52 -0.01
CA ALA A 398 -3.39 -63.31 -1.17
C ALA A 398 -3.46 -64.50 -2.14
N GLU A 399 -3.42 -65.72 -1.61
CA GLU A 399 -3.54 -66.92 -2.43
C GLU A 399 -4.92 -67.10 -3.06
N LYS A 400 -6.00 -66.84 -2.31
CA LYS A 400 -7.37 -66.84 -2.86
C LYS A 400 -7.51 -65.81 -3.97
N PHE A 401 -6.93 -64.63 -3.80
CA PHE A 401 -6.95 -63.58 -4.81
C PHE A 401 -6.18 -64.01 -6.07
N ALA A 402 -4.97 -64.55 -5.91
CA ALA A 402 -4.16 -65.07 -7.01
C ALA A 402 -4.86 -66.19 -7.80
N ARG A 403 -5.46 -67.16 -7.10
CA ARG A 403 -6.26 -68.25 -7.72
C ARG A 403 -7.47 -67.71 -8.46
N LYS A 404 -8.18 -66.72 -7.89
CA LYS A 404 -9.35 -66.12 -8.53
C LYS A 404 -8.99 -65.29 -9.76
N LEU A 405 -7.83 -64.63 -9.74
CA LEU A 405 -7.26 -63.94 -10.90
C LEU A 405 -6.75 -64.93 -11.97
N GLY A 406 -6.46 -66.18 -11.57
CA GLY A 406 -5.98 -67.24 -12.46
C GLY A 406 -4.50 -67.12 -12.81
N ILE A 407 -3.69 -66.62 -11.88
CA ILE A 407 -2.25 -66.39 -12.08
C ILE A 407 -1.35 -67.48 -11.47
N ASP A 408 -1.93 -68.50 -10.84
CA ASP A 408 -1.14 -69.66 -10.40
C ASP A 408 -0.53 -70.39 -11.61
N VAL A 409 0.60 -71.05 -11.37
CA VAL A 409 1.43 -71.66 -12.42
C VAL A 409 0.65 -72.65 -13.28
N ASP A 410 -0.21 -73.48 -12.68
CA ASP A 410 -1.00 -74.49 -13.38
C ASP A 410 -2.06 -73.86 -14.30
N SER A 411 -2.69 -72.78 -13.86
CA SER A 411 -3.67 -72.05 -14.67
C SER A 411 -3.02 -71.35 -15.85
N ILE A 412 -1.85 -70.73 -15.67
CA ILE A 412 -1.11 -70.11 -16.76
C ILE A 412 -0.54 -71.16 -17.72
N SER A 413 0.04 -72.25 -17.23
CA SER A 413 0.55 -73.33 -18.08
C SER A 413 -0.54 -73.89 -19.00
N ARG A 414 -1.75 -74.13 -18.47
CA ARG A 414 -2.89 -74.59 -19.27
C ARG A 414 -3.29 -73.59 -20.36
N LYS A 415 -3.25 -72.29 -20.08
CA LYS A 415 -3.54 -71.26 -21.09
C LYS A 415 -2.48 -71.22 -22.19
N PHE A 416 -1.21 -71.44 -21.85
CA PHE A 416 -0.13 -71.54 -22.84
C PHE A 416 -0.29 -72.77 -23.74
N GLU A 417 -0.87 -73.86 -23.24
CA GLU A 417 -1.05 -75.12 -23.98
C GLU A 417 -2.37 -75.21 -24.78
N GLU A 418 -3.37 -74.36 -24.49
CA GLU A 418 -4.74 -74.48 -25.01
C GLU A 418 -4.84 -74.56 -26.54
N ARG A 419 -3.91 -73.92 -27.27
CA ARG A 419 -3.90 -73.83 -28.74
C ARG A 419 -2.70 -74.49 -29.40
N VAL A 420 -1.89 -75.21 -28.63
CA VAL A 420 -0.70 -75.89 -29.14
C VAL A 420 -1.13 -77.16 -29.90
N PRO A 421 -0.70 -77.35 -31.17
CA PRO A 421 -1.05 -78.52 -31.94
C PRO A 421 -0.33 -79.78 -31.42
N GLU A 422 -0.87 -80.96 -31.69
CA GLU A 422 -0.16 -82.21 -31.40
C GLU A 422 1.06 -82.38 -32.33
N PRO A 423 2.21 -82.92 -31.85
CA PRO A 423 3.46 -82.95 -32.61
C PRO A 423 3.40 -83.63 -33.99
N LEU A 424 2.81 -84.82 -34.07
CA LEU A 424 2.64 -85.60 -35.30
C LEU A 424 1.41 -86.53 -35.16
N PRO A 425 0.18 -86.01 -35.31
CA PRO A 425 -1.02 -86.81 -35.11
C PRO A 425 -1.09 -87.96 -36.14
N GLY A 426 -1.32 -89.19 -35.67
CA GLY A 426 -1.55 -90.36 -36.53
C GLY A 426 -0.33 -90.91 -37.28
N TYR A 427 0.91 -90.60 -36.84
CA TYR A 427 2.14 -91.05 -37.51
C TYR A 427 2.26 -92.57 -37.69
N GLU A 428 1.62 -93.37 -36.82
CA GLU A 428 1.67 -94.83 -36.86
C GLU A 428 1.07 -95.43 -38.14
N ASN A 429 0.07 -94.74 -38.74
CA ASN A 429 -0.68 -95.22 -39.90
C ASN A 429 -0.45 -94.35 -41.17
N SER A 430 0.64 -93.57 -41.19
CA SER A 430 0.93 -92.62 -42.27
C SER A 430 1.82 -93.22 -43.36
N GLU A 431 1.33 -93.33 -44.60
CA GLU A 431 2.13 -93.77 -45.75
C GLU A 431 3.31 -92.82 -46.04
N ARG A 432 3.12 -91.52 -45.78
CA ARG A 432 4.16 -90.50 -45.92
C ARG A 432 5.30 -90.73 -44.92
N LEU A 433 4.98 -91.11 -43.69
CA LEU A 433 5.93 -91.41 -42.61
C LEU A 433 6.24 -92.92 -42.52
N SER A 434 6.24 -93.63 -43.65
CA SER A 434 6.64 -95.04 -43.71
C SER A 434 8.14 -95.23 -43.46
N TYR A 435 8.54 -96.44 -43.07
CA TYR A 435 9.95 -96.79 -42.82
C TYR A 435 10.87 -96.48 -44.01
N SER A 436 10.36 -96.64 -45.24
CA SER A 436 11.13 -96.34 -46.46
C SER A 436 11.49 -94.85 -46.53
N ASN A 437 10.51 -93.97 -46.31
CA ASN A 437 10.67 -92.53 -46.45
C ASN A 437 11.47 -91.90 -45.30
N VAL A 438 11.32 -92.41 -44.07
CA VAL A 438 11.93 -91.84 -42.86
C VAL A 438 13.33 -92.42 -42.57
N ILE A 439 13.52 -93.74 -42.77
CA ILE A 439 14.75 -94.44 -42.34
C ILE A 439 15.64 -94.83 -43.52
N SER A 440 15.08 -95.43 -44.58
CA SER A 440 15.86 -96.04 -45.67
C SER A 440 16.32 -95.04 -46.73
N GLN A 441 15.39 -94.26 -47.27
CA GLN A 441 15.64 -93.27 -48.32
C GLN A 441 15.82 -91.84 -47.75
N GLN A 442 15.33 -91.61 -46.51
CA GLN A 442 15.43 -90.33 -45.79
C GLN A 442 14.89 -89.13 -46.60
N VAL A 443 13.84 -89.37 -47.39
CA VAL A 443 13.14 -88.32 -48.16
C VAL A 443 12.30 -87.43 -47.24
N VAL A 444 11.94 -87.92 -46.04
CA VAL A 444 11.24 -87.14 -45.00
C VAL A 444 12.10 -87.04 -43.75
N SER A 445 12.39 -85.81 -43.31
CA SER A 445 13.11 -85.52 -42.07
C SER A 445 12.13 -85.28 -40.93
N ILE A 446 12.16 -86.14 -39.91
CA ILE A 446 11.31 -86.00 -38.72
C ILE A 446 11.64 -84.73 -37.94
N ASP A 447 12.91 -84.32 -37.90
CA ASP A 447 13.33 -83.06 -37.30
C ASP A 447 12.68 -81.87 -38.01
N HIS A 448 12.65 -81.87 -39.36
CA HIS A 448 12.00 -80.80 -40.12
C HIS A 448 10.49 -80.74 -39.90
N GLU A 449 9.83 -81.91 -39.84
CA GLU A 449 8.39 -82.02 -39.61
C GLU A 449 7.99 -81.55 -38.22
N LEU A 450 8.73 -81.95 -37.18
CA LEU A 450 8.47 -81.52 -35.81
C LEU A 450 8.86 -80.06 -35.59
N GLU A 451 9.92 -79.56 -36.23
CA GLU A 451 10.30 -78.16 -36.17
C GLU A 451 9.22 -77.25 -36.76
N GLN A 452 8.79 -77.49 -38.00
CA GLN A 452 7.84 -76.61 -38.71
C GLN A 452 6.37 -76.91 -38.38
N GLY A 453 6.05 -78.19 -38.18
CA GLY A 453 4.69 -78.65 -37.96
C GLY A 453 4.20 -78.45 -36.52
N TYR A 454 5.12 -78.47 -35.55
CA TYR A 454 4.83 -78.43 -34.12
C TYR A 454 5.57 -77.31 -33.38
N LEU A 455 6.90 -77.38 -33.26
CA LEU A 455 7.68 -76.51 -32.37
C LEU A 455 7.55 -75.03 -32.76
N ALA A 456 7.63 -74.69 -34.05
CA ALA A 456 7.45 -73.33 -34.54
C ALA A 456 6.05 -72.77 -34.24
N LYS A 457 5.01 -73.61 -34.34
CA LYS A 457 3.63 -73.22 -34.02
C LYS A 457 3.39 -73.12 -32.52
N ALA A 458 3.94 -74.04 -31.74
CA ALA A 458 3.93 -73.99 -30.28
C ALA A 458 4.58 -72.69 -29.79
N ARG A 459 5.78 -72.36 -30.30
CA ARG A 459 6.47 -71.09 -30.05
C ARG A 459 5.60 -69.88 -30.41
N GLU A 460 4.94 -69.89 -31.57
CA GLU A 460 4.06 -68.79 -31.97
C GLU A 460 2.92 -68.57 -30.98
N GLU A 461 2.24 -69.65 -30.54
CA GLU A 461 1.16 -69.59 -29.56
C GLU A 461 1.66 -69.18 -28.16
N TYR A 462 2.86 -69.62 -27.73
CA TYR A 462 3.48 -69.17 -26.49
C TYR A 462 3.81 -67.67 -26.53
N ILE A 463 4.39 -67.16 -27.63
CA ILE A 463 4.69 -65.74 -27.80
C ILE A 463 3.39 -64.91 -27.82
N LYS A 464 2.33 -65.39 -28.49
CA LYS A 464 1.01 -64.74 -28.45
C LYS A 464 0.49 -64.65 -27.03
N SER A 465 0.54 -65.77 -26.29
CA SER A 465 0.11 -65.85 -24.90
C SER A 465 0.88 -64.88 -24.01
N LYS A 466 2.22 -64.89 -24.10
CA LYS A 466 3.11 -63.97 -23.38
C LYS A 466 2.82 -62.49 -23.67
N LYS A 467 2.40 -62.15 -24.89
CA LYS A 467 2.08 -60.76 -25.27
C LYS A 467 0.68 -60.31 -24.86
N GLN A 468 -0.31 -61.20 -24.90
CA GLN A 468 -1.73 -60.82 -24.73
C GLN A 468 -2.22 -61.00 -23.29
N LEU A 469 -1.90 -62.12 -22.63
CA LEU A 469 -2.43 -62.43 -21.30
C LEU A 469 -2.10 -61.38 -20.23
N PRO A 470 -0.88 -60.77 -20.16
CA PRO A 470 -0.60 -59.80 -19.11
C PRO A 470 -1.58 -58.64 -19.11
N GLY A 471 -1.95 -58.11 -20.28
CA GLY A 471 -2.92 -57.03 -20.41
C GLY A 471 -4.33 -57.42 -19.98
N GLU A 472 -4.80 -58.60 -20.39
CA GLU A 472 -6.11 -59.13 -20.00
C GLU A 472 -6.23 -59.35 -18.49
N LEU A 473 -5.18 -59.92 -17.89
CA LEU A 473 -5.12 -60.15 -16.45
C LEU A 473 -4.99 -58.85 -15.68
N THR A 474 -4.28 -57.85 -16.19
CA THR A 474 -4.19 -56.52 -15.57
C THR A 474 -5.55 -55.82 -15.57
N ALA A 475 -6.32 -55.90 -16.67
CA ALA A 475 -7.69 -55.35 -16.71
C ALA A 475 -8.61 -56.03 -15.67
N THR A 476 -8.56 -57.36 -15.60
CA THR A 476 -9.33 -58.14 -14.61
C THR A 476 -8.90 -57.84 -13.18
N PHE A 477 -7.60 -57.69 -12.96
CA PHE A 477 -7.02 -57.28 -11.69
C PHE A 477 -7.56 -55.92 -11.26
N GLY A 478 -7.57 -54.92 -12.14
CA GLY A 478 -8.08 -53.58 -11.88
C GLY A 478 -9.52 -53.59 -11.36
N GLU A 479 -10.41 -54.38 -11.97
CA GLU A 479 -11.78 -54.54 -11.50
C GLU A 479 -11.86 -55.22 -10.12
N MET A 480 -11.08 -56.28 -9.92
CA MET A 480 -11.08 -57.04 -8.66
C MET A 480 -10.53 -56.22 -7.50
N ILE A 481 -9.40 -55.54 -7.71
CA ILE A 481 -8.74 -54.76 -6.67
C ILE A 481 -9.52 -53.49 -6.34
N THR A 482 -10.23 -52.90 -7.31
CA THR A 482 -11.17 -51.79 -7.06
C THR A 482 -12.29 -52.21 -6.10
N ARG A 483 -12.82 -53.44 -6.24
CA ARG A 483 -13.82 -53.96 -5.30
C ARG A 483 -13.25 -54.14 -3.89
N VAL A 484 -12.00 -54.62 -3.77
CA VAL A 484 -11.30 -54.73 -2.48
C VAL A 484 -11.09 -53.34 -1.86
N PHE A 485 -10.68 -52.36 -2.68
CA PHE A 485 -10.45 -50.98 -2.26
C PHE A 485 -11.71 -50.31 -1.68
N LEU A 486 -12.88 -50.57 -2.27
CA LEU A 486 -14.17 -50.00 -1.85
C LEU A 486 -14.86 -50.80 -0.74
N HIS A 487 -14.34 -51.98 -0.38
CA HIS A 487 -14.94 -52.84 0.63
C HIS A 487 -14.66 -52.30 2.04
N PRO A 488 -15.68 -52.06 2.88
CA PRO A 488 -15.50 -51.31 4.13
C PRO A 488 -14.61 -52.00 5.17
N GLN A 489 -14.57 -53.34 5.17
CA GLN A 489 -13.69 -54.11 6.07
C GLN A 489 -12.27 -54.32 5.51
N GLN A 490 -12.00 -53.97 4.25
CA GLN A 490 -10.68 -54.14 3.62
C GLN A 490 -10.06 -52.77 3.34
N GLY A 491 -10.67 -51.99 2.46
CA GLY A 491 -10.30 -50.61 2.21
C GLY A 491 -8.96 -50.43 1.46
N PRO A 492 -8.48 -49.18 1.35
CA PRO A 492 -7.32 -48.82 0.54
C PRO A 492 -6.01 -49.42 1.03
N PHE A 493 -5.80 -49.51 2.35
CA PHE A 493 -4.57 -50.07 2.92
C PHE A 493 -4.49 -51.58 2.72
N TYR A 494 -5.61 -52.29 2.88
CA TYR A 494 -5.65 -53.72 2.60
C TYR A 494 -5.38 -54.00 1.11
N ALA A 495 -6.02 -53.24 0.21
CA ALA A 495 -5.79 -53.36 -1.22
C ALA A 495 -4.31 -53.15 -1.58
N SER A 496 -3.68 -52.06 -1.11
CA SER A 496 -2.26 -51.80 -1.37
C SER A 496 -1.37 -52.91 -0.80
N ARG A 497 -1.62 -53.38 0.44
CA ARG A 497 -0.86 -54.47 1.07
C ARG A 497 -1.05 -55.82 0.38
N LEU A 498 -2.21 -56.06 -0.24
CA LEU A 498 -2.50 -57.27 -1.00
C LEU A 498 -1.64 -57.34 -2.27
N ILE A 499 -1.37 -56.19 -2.89
CA ILE A 499 -0.49 -56.09 -4.06
C ILE A 499 0.97 -56.16 -3.63
N HIS A 500 1.38 -55.27 -2.73
CA HIS A 500 2.76 -55.13 -2.27
C HIS A 500 2.86 -54.91 -0.76
N SER A 501 3.71 -55.69 -0.09
CA SER A 501 4.00 -55.54 1.34
C SER A 501 5.44 -55.97 1.66
N ASP A 502 6.20 -55.10 2.33
CA ASP A 502 7.60 -55.41 2.70
C ASP A 502 7.69 -56.55 3.71
N LYS A 503 6.77 -56.59 4.68
CA LYS A 503 6.81 -57.48 5.84
C LYS A 503 5.79 -58.64 5.79
N GLY A 504 4.85 -58.61 4.85
CA GLY A 504 3.76 -59.59 4.74
C GLY A 504 3.77 -60.37 3.41
N TYR A 505 2.79 -61.26 3.29
CA TYR A 505 2.46 -61.97 2.04
C TYR A 505 1.68 -61.05 1.10
N CYS A 506 2.05 -61.03 -0.18
CA CYS A 506 1.41 -60.19 -1.18
C CYS A 506 1.58 -60.77 -2.59
N LEU A 507 0.78 -60.27 -3.53
CA LEU A 507 0.70 -60.76 -4.90
C LEU A 507 2.04 -60.68 -5.64
N LEU A 508 2.76 -59.56 -5.51
CA LEU A 508 4.05 -59.37 -6.17
C LEU A 508 5.12 -60.36 -5.66
N LYS A 509 5.14 -60.65 -4.36
CA LYS A 509 6.05 -61.68 -3.80
C LYS A 509 5.69 -63.09 -4.27
N MET A 510 4.40 -63.38 -4.45
CA MET A 510 3.98 -64.66 -5.01
C MET A 510 4.43 -64.81 -6.47
N ILE A 511 4.26 -63.77 -7.30
CA ILE A 511 4.74 -63.77 -8.68
C ILE A 511 6.27 -63.95 -8.73
N GLN A 512 7.00 -63.25 -7.85
CA GLN A 512 8.45 -63.41 -7.73
C GLN A 512 8.83 -64.87 -7.40
N SER A 513 8.12 -65.50 -6.45
CA SER A 513 8.33 -66.91 -6.11
C SER A 513 8.01 -67.87 -7.27
N TYR A 514 7.00 -67.56 -8.10
CA TYR A 514 6.71 -68.32 -9.32
C TYR A 514 7.85 -68.19 -10.33
N ILE A 515 8.36 -66.98 -10.57
CA ILE A 515 9.51 -66.75 -11.46
C ILE A 515 10.73 -67.55 -10.99
N GLU A 516 11.05 -67.52 -9.70
CA GLU A 516 12.17 -68.28 -9.12
C GLU A 516 12.00 -69.79 -9.30
N THR A 517 10.80 -70.31 -9.07
CA THR A 517 10.48 -71.74 -9.26
C THR A 517 10.62 -72.15 -10.73
N LEU A 518 10.11 -71.33 -11.66
CA LEU A 518 10.20 -71.61 -13.10
C LEU A 518 11.64 -71.54 -13.60
N LYS A 519 12.44 -70.59 -13.12
CA LYS A 519 13.88 -70.48 -13.42
C LYS A 519 14.65 -71.71 -12.92
N ALA A 520 14.37 -72.16 -11.69
CA ALA A 520 14.99 -73.37 -11.16
C ALA A 520 14.63 -74.63 -11.97
N ASN A 521 13.37 -74.74 -12.42
CA ASN A 521 12.95 -75.85 -13.28
C ASN A 521 13.62 -75.79 -14.66
N LEU A 522 13.81 -74.60 -15.24
CA LEU A 522 14.44 -74.41 -16.55
C LEU A 522 15.89 -74.93 -16.59
N GLU A 523 16.61 -74.92 -15.46
CA GLU A 523 18.00 -75.37 -15.37
C GLU A 523 18.19 -76.88 -15.68
N SER A 524 17.16 -77.73 -15.53
CA SER A 524 17.27 -79.17 -15.79
C SER A 524 17.09 -79.55 -17.26
N TYR A 525 16.37 -78.73 -18.04
CA TYR A 525 15.96 -79.02 -19.42
C TYR A 525 17.11 -79.30 -20.39
N PRO A 526 18.23 -78.54 -20.40
CA PRO A 526 19.33 -78.81 -21.33
C PRO A 526 19.85 -80.25 -21.24
N ARG A 527 19.95 -80.79 -20.03
CA ARG A 527 20.41 -82.17 -19.79
C ARG A 527 19.34 -83.21 -20.20
N GLU A 528 18.07 -82.91 -19.95
CA GLU A 528 16.95 -83.79 -20.33
C GLU A 528 16.79 -83.87 -21.85
N ILE A 529 16.90 -82.74 -22.55
CA ILE A 529 16.86 -82.65 -24.01
C ILE A 529 18.04 -83.39 -24.63
N GLU A 530 19.26 -83.23 -24.08
CA GLU A 530 20.44 -83.97 -24.54
C GLU A 530 20.24 -85.48 -24.38
N GLY A 531 19.75 -85.94 -23.23
CA GLY A 531 19.43 -87.35 -23.02
C GLY A 531 18.33 -87.87 -23.95
N ALA A 532 17.29 -87.08 -24.22
CA ALA A 532 16.24 -87.44 -25.18
C ALA A 532 16.77 -87.53 -26.62
N ARG A 533 17.68 -86.62 -27.00
CA ARG A 533 18.38 -86.63 -28.29
C ARG A 533 19.28 -87.84 -28.45
N GLU A 534 20.03 -88.22 -27.42
CA GLU A 534 20.85 -89.44 -27.39
C GLU A 534 19.97 -90.69 -27.57
N ASN A 535 18.87 -90.78 -26.83
CA ASN A 535 17.90 -91.87 -26.96
C ASN A 535 17.27 -91.91 -28.38
N ALA A 536 16.88 -90.77 -28.95
CA ALA A 536 16.37 -90.70 -30.31
C ALA A 536 17.42 -91.16 -31.34
N ASN A 537 18.69 -90.82 -31.16
CA ASN A 537 19.79 -91.28 -32.00
C ASN A 537 20.02 -92.80 -31.87
N GLU A 538 19.91 -93.35 -30.66
CA GLU A 538 19.95 -94.80 -30.42
C GLU A 538 18.81 -95.51 -31.17
N LYS A 539 17.57 -95.02 -31.04
CA LYS A 539 16.39 -95.56 -31.76
C LYS A 539 16.51 -95.43 -33.28
N LEU A 540 17.16 -94.38 -33.78
CA LEU A 540 17.49 -94.26 -35.21
C LEU A 540 18.47 -95.36 -35.65
N GLY A 541 19.50 -95.65 -34.84
CA GLY A 541 20.44 -96.74 -35.07
C GLY A 541 19.76 -98.12 -35.08
N ASP A 542 18.86 -98.35 -34.12
CA ASP A 542 18.04 -99.56 -34.03
C ASP A 542 17.12 -99.74 -35.23
N ALA A 543 16.54 -98.65 -35.72
CA ALA A 543 15.68 -98.64 -36.89
C ALA A 543 16.49 -98.91 -38.16
N ARG A 544 17.65 -98.26 -38.37
CA ARG A 544 18.51 -98.47 -39.56
C ARG A 544 19.01 -99.91 -39.69
N SER A 545 19.26 -100.59 -38.58
CA SER A 545 19.74 -101.98 -38.52
C SER A 545 18.62 -103.03 -38.57
N ALA A 546 17.34 -102.62 -38.72
CA ALA A 546 16.19 -103.52 -38.63
C ALA A 546 15.96 -104.36 -39.89
N PHE A 547 15.96 -105.69 -39.74
CA PHE A 547 15.54 -106.63 -40.80
C PHE A 547 14.10 -107.14 -40.64
N ILE A 548 13.60 -107.26 -39.40
CA ILE A 548 12.22 -107.65 -39.03
C ILE A 548 11.62 -106.53 -38.15
N SER A 549 10.30 -106.32 -38.20
CA SER A 549 9.58 -105.30 -37.40
C SER A 549 10.00 -103.85 -37.69
N LYS A 550 10.34 -103.58 -38.96
CA LYS A 550 10.81 -102.27 -39.46
C LYS A 550 9.89 -101.11 -39.05
N GLU A 551 8.58 -101.23 -39.27
CA GLU A 551 7.61 -100.18 -38.90
C GLU A 551 7.55 -99.91 -37.39
N LYS A 552 7.59 -100.95 -36.56
CA LYS A 552 7.59 -100.81 -35.08
C LYS A 552 8.82 -100.04 -34.60
N LYS A 553 10.01 -100.35 -35.15
CA LYS A 553 11.25 -99.65 -34.79
C LYS A 553 11.29 -98.21 -35.30
N LYS A 554 10.70 -97.93 -36.47
CA LYS A 554 10.50 -96.54 -36.93
C LYS A 554 9.52 -95.77 -36.06
N ASN A 555 8.41 -96.37 -35.62
CA ASN A 555 7.49 -95.73 -34.67
C ASN A 555 8.21 -95.37 -33.38
N ALA A 556 9.02 -96.27 -32.81
CA ALA A 556 9.83 -95.99 -31.62
C ALA A 556 10.85 -94.85 -31.81
N TYR A 557 11.43 -94.70 -33.02
CA TYR A 557 12.27 -93.55 -33.35
C TYR A 557 11.46 -92.24 -33.44
N ILE A 558 10.30 -92.28 -34.11
CA ILE A 558 9.41 -91.10 -34.20
C ILE A 558 8.92 -90.70 -32.80
N GLU A 559 8.56 -91.65 -31.93
CA GLU A 559 8.18 -91.41 -30.53
C GLU A 559 9.32 -90.76 -29.73
N ALA A 560 10.55 -91.28 -29.87
CA ALA A 560 11.70 -90.69 -29.19
C ALA A 560 11.98 -89.25 -29.69
N LYS A 561 11.76 -88.98 -30.98
CA LYS A 561 11.85 -87.63 -31.55
C LYS A 561 10.70 -86.72 -31.12
N ILE A 562 9.48 -87.22 -31.04
CA ILE A 562 8.34 -86.49 -30.47
C ILE A 562 8.67 -86.07 -29.04
N ASN A 563 9.22 -86.98 -28.21
CA ASN A 563 9.63 -86.67 -26.84
C ASN A 563 10.75 -85.61 -26.78
N GLU A 564 11.77 -85.68 -27.64
CA GLU A 564 12.81 -84.63 -27.75
C GLU A 564 12.18 -83.26 -28.05
N TYR A 565 11.29 -83.18 -29.04
CA TYR A 565 10.65 -81.94 -29.45
C TYR A 565 9.59 -81.43 -28.45
N GLN A 566 8.94 -82.33 -27.70
CA GLN A 566 8.09 -81.96 -26.57
C GLN A 566 8.90 -81.29 -25.46
N LEU A 567 10.08 -81.83 -25.11
CA LEU A 567 10.98 -81.20 -24.14
C LEU A 567 11.50 -79.83 -24.62
N LEU A 568 11.81 -79.69 -25.92
CA LEU A 568 12.17 -78.39 -26.52
C LEU A 568 11.00 -77.38 -26.45
N ALA A 569 9.77 -77.84 -26.72
CA ALA A 569 8.59 -76.99 -26.61
C ALA A 569 8.29 -76.62 -25.15
N ASP A 570 8.51 -77.52 -24.19
CA ASP A 570 8.34 -77.26 -22.76
C ASP A 570 9.40 -76.29 -22.22
N GLN A 571 10.65 -76.39 -22.68
CA GLN A 571 11.68 -75.40 -22.39
C GLN A 571 11.27 -74.01 -22.89
N GLU A 572 10.84 -73.89 -24.15
CA GLU A 572 10.37 -72.63 -24.71
C GLU A 572 9.14 -72.11 -23.94
N LYS A 573 8.20 -72.98 -23.58
CA LYS A 573 7.04 -72.63 -22.76
C LYS A 573 7.46 -72.00 -21.42
N LEU A 574 8.42 -72.62 -20.71
CA LEU A 574 8.94 -72.11 -19.45
C LEU A 574 9.61 -70.75 -19.60
N GLU A 575 10.44 -70.56 -20.63
CA GLU A 575 11.09 -69.28 -20.94
C GLU A 575 10.05 -68.17 -21.19
N GLN A 576 9.03 -68.45 -22.02
CA GLN A 576 7.95 -67.49 -22.30
C GLN A 576 7.06 -67.24 -21.07
N MET A 577 6.84 -68.24 -20.21
CA MET A 577 6.11 -68.08 -18.94
C MET A 577 6.87 -67.21 -17.94
N ILE A 578 8.21 -67.34 -17.86
CA ILE A 578 9.05 -66.48 -17.03
C ILE A 578 8.90 -65.03 -17.48
N GLU A 579 9.06 -64.74 -18.78
CA GLU A 579 8.90 -63.39 -19.31
C GLU A 579 7.47 -62.85 -19.10
N PHE A 580 6.45 -63.71 -19.20
CA PHE A 580 5.07 -63.37 -18.89
C PHE A 580 4.91 -62.90 -17.43
N TYR A 581 5.45 -63.65 -16.47
CA TYR A 581 5.35 -63.29 -15.06
C TYR A 581 6.17 -62.05 -14.73
N GLU A 582 7.33 -61.85 -15.35
CA GLU A 582 8.13 -60.61 -15.21
C GLU A 582 7.38 -59.39 -15.75
N GLU A 583 6.66 -59.52 -16.87
CA GLU A 583 5.77 -58.47 -17.40
C GLU A 583 4.60 -58.20 -16.45
N LEU A 584 3.91 -59.25 -16.01
CA LEU A 584 2.77 -59.12 -15.10
C LEU A 584 3.19 -58.47 -13.76
N TYR A 585 4.35 -58.86 -13.22
CA TYR A 585 4.92 -58.23 -12.03
C TYR A 585 5.08 -56.72 -12.24
N ARG A 586 5.65 -56.31 -13.38
CA ARG A 586 5.88 -54.90 -13.70
C ARG A 586 4.57 -54.14 -13.79
N LEU A 587 3.59 -54.66 -14.54
CA LEU A 587 2.28 -54.02 -14.73
C LEU A 587 1.54 -53.82 -13.40
N LEU A 588 1.49 -54.84 -12.55
CA LEU A 588 0.80 -54.76 -11.25
C LEU A 588 1.54 -53.83 -10.27
N ASN A 589 2.88 -53.83 -10.30
CA ASN A 589 3.68 -52.92 -9.49
C ASN A 589 3.49 -51.45 -9.92
N ASP A 590 3.48 -51.20 -11.23
CA ASP A 590 3.24 -49.86 -11.79
C ASP A 590 1.84 -49.36 -11.42
N GLU A 591 0.82 -50.21 -11.49
CA GLU A 591 -0.55 -49.87 -11.07
C GLU A 591 -0.64 -49.54 -9.57
N ASN A 592 0.03 -50.33 -8.71
CA ASN A 592 0.11 -50.05 -7.28
C ASN A 592 0.81 -48.72 -6.98
N ASN A 593 1.93 -48.44 -7.63
CA ASN A 593 2.68 -47.20 -7.42
C ASN A 593 1.95 -45.97 -7.97
N ARG A 594 1.13 -46.15 -9.00
CA ARG A 594 0.35 -45.08 -9.63
C ARG A 594 -0.88 -44.69 -8.82
N ILE A 595 -1.57 -45.65 -8.20
CA ILE A 595 -2.88 -45.42 -7.57
C ILE A 595 -2.78 -45.75 -6.07
N TYR A 596 -2.75 -47.04 -5.73
CA TYR A 596 -3.05 -47.51 -4.37
C TYR A 596 -2.03 -47.06 -3.31
N ASN A 597 -0.74 -47.02 -3.65
CA ASN A 597 0.32 -46.55 -2.76
C ASN A 597 0.23 -45.02 -2.52
N VAL A 598 -0.11 -44.25 -3.55
CA VAL A 598 -0.30 -42.79 -3.41
C VAL A 598 -1.45 -42.48 -2.44
N PHE A 599 -2.56 -43.22 -2.53
CA PHE A 599 -3.68 -43.08 -1.60
C PHE A 599 -3.28 -43.36 -0.16
N THR A 600 -2.56 -44.45 0.10
CA THR A 600 -2.17 -44.81 1.47
C THR A 600 -1.16 -43.82 2.06
N GLU A 601 -0.23 -43.29 1.27
CA GLU A 601 0.66 -42.19 1.70
C GLU A 601 -0.11 -40.92 2.09
N ILE A 602 -1.09 -40.51 1.26
CA ILE A 602 -1.93 -39.33 1.52
C ILE A 602 -2.75 -39.54 2.80
N LEU A 603 -3.45 -40.67 2.92
CA LEU A 603 -4.30 -40.97 4.07
C LEU A 603 -3.49 -41.05 5.38
N ASN A 604 -2.29 -41.63 5.35
CA ASN A 604 -1.40 -41.64 6.50
C ASN A 604 -1.00 -40.24 6.93
N THR A 605 -0.64 -39.37 5.98
CA THR A 605 -0.24 -37.98 6.27
C THR A 605 -1.40 -37.18 6.84
N LEU A 606 -2.61 -37.36 6.27
CA LEU A 606 -3.83 -36.75 6.79
C LEU A 606 -4.15 -37.23 8.21
N ASN A 607 -4.04 -38.53 8.48
CA ASN A 607 -4.27 -39.08 9.81
C ASN A 607 -3.34 -38.48 10.85
N GLN A 608 -2.04 -38.36 10.54
CA GLN A 608 -1.05 -37.73 11.42
C GLN A 608 -1.36 -36.25 11.69
N ILE A 609 -1.75 -35.49 10.66
CA ILE A 609 -2.09 -34.07 10.81
C ILE A 609 -3.36 -33.91 11.63
N PHE A 610 -4.40 -34.70 11.35
CA PHE A 610 -5.65 -34.59 12.09
C PHE A 610 -5.51 -35.05 13.54
N GLU A 611 -4.70 -36.07 13.84
CA GLU A 611 -4.38 -36.46 15.21
C GLU A 611 -3.71 -35.31 15.97
N LYS A 612 -2.65 -34.74 15.40
CA LYS A 612 -1.98 -33.55 15.95
C LYS A 612 -2.93 -32.36 16.13
N ASN A 613 -3.79 -32.09 15.15
CA ASN A 613 -4.77 -31.01 15.22
C ASN A 613 -5.80 -31.27 16.34
N GLY A 614 -6.29 -32.50 16.48
CA GLY A 614 -7.22 -32.89 17.53
C GLY A 614 -6.66 -32.60 18.92
N ASP A 615 -5.39 -32.97 19.16
CA ASP A 615 -4.70 -32.71 20.41
C ASP A 615 -4.52 -31.21 20.69
N ILE A 616 -4.17 -30.42 19.67
CA ILE A 616 -4.04 -28.96 19.78
C ILE A 616 -5.39 -28.32 20.13
N LEU A 617 -6.47 -28.75 19.48
CA LEU A 617 -7.79 -28.13 19.61
C LEU A 617 -8.51 -28.51 20.91
N ILE A 618 -8.28 -29.71 21.45
CA ILE A 618 -8.81 -30.11 22.77
C ILE A 618 -8.08 -29.37 23.90
N ASN A 619 -6.76 -29.18 23.78
CA ASN A 619 -5.92 -28.67 24.87
C ASN A 619 -5.60 -27.16 24.76
N GLY A 620 -6.05 -26.49 23.70
CA GLY A 620 -5.82 -25.06 23.47
C GLY A 620 -6.65 -24.17 24.40
N SER A 621 -6.04 -23.14 24.97
CA SER A 621 -6.73 -22.11 25.76
C SER A 621 -7.52 -21.14 24.87
N GLU A 622 -8.76 -20.81 25.25
CA GLU A 622 -9.73 -20.07 24.42
C GLU A 622 -9.32 -18.61 24.05
N GLU A 623 -8.43 -17.99 24.83
CA GLU A 623 -8.14 -16.54 24.73
C GLU A 623 -6.72 -16.22 24.26
N VAL A 624 -5.94 -17.22 23.86
CA VAL A 624 -4.48 -17.10 23.74
C VAL A 624 -4.00 -17.68 22.41
N ASP A 625 -3.22 -16.93 21.64
CA ASP A 625 -2.54 -17.48 20.47
C ASP A 625 -1.49 -18.53 20.87
N ARG A 626 -0.90 -19.21 19.89
CA ARG A 626 0.14 -20.25 20.09
C ARG A 626 1.36 -19.78 20.88
N THR A 627 1.55 -18.47 20.97
CA THR A 627 2.67 -17.81 21.63
C THR A 627 2.33 -17.26 23.01
N GLY A 628 1.10 -17.44 23.50
CA GLY A 628 0.73 -16.97 24.82
C GLY A 628 0.04 -15.60 24.86
N ASN A 629 -0.29 -14.98 23.71
CA ASN A 629 -0.83 -13.62 23.68
C ASN A 629 -2.36 -13.55 23.53
N LYS A 630 -2.98 -12.57 24.19
CA LYS A 630 -4.41 -12.25 24.06
C LYS A 630 -4.75 -11.72 22.66
N THR A 631 -5.81 -12.24 22.02
CA THR A 631 -6.24 -11.82 20.67
C THR A 631 -7.41 -10.83 20.69
N TYR A 632 -7.61 -10.05 19.62
CA TYR A 632 -8.70 -9.04 19.51
C TYR A 632 -10.11 -9.66 19.36
N TYR A 633 -10.17 -10.95 19.05
CA TYR A 633 -11.42 -11.69 18.93
C TYR A 633 -11.51 -12.69 20.07
N TRP A 634 -12.74 -12.94 20.50
CA TRP A 634 -13.05 -13.91 21.52
C TRP A 634 -13.81 -15.07 20.88
N ASN A 635 -13.28 -16.28 21.04
CA ASN A 635 -14.02 -17.48 20.70
C ASN A 635 -15.14 -17.68 21.73
N VAL A 636 -16.37 -17.31 21.36
CA VAL A 636 -17.53 -17.41 22.27
C VAL A 636 -17.80 -18.85 22.70
N VAL A 637 -17.39 -19.81 21.87
CA VAL A 637 -17.51 -21.24 22.11
C VAL A 637 -16.21 -21.91 21.65
N GLY A 638 -15.59 -22.73 22.51
CA GLY A 638 -14.39 -23.49 22.19
C GLY A 638 -14.71 -24.88 21.66
N VAL A 639 -13.70 -25.55 21.09
CA VAL A 639 -13.80 -26.96 20.70
C VAL A 639 -14.14 -27.87 21.91
N PRO A 640 -13.58 -27.67 23.12
CA PRO A 640 -13.95 -28.48 24.29
C PRO A 640 -15.44 -28.41 24.65
N ASP A 641 -16.08 -27.25 24.50
CA ASP A 641 -17.50 -27.05 24.82
C ASP A 641 -18.41 -27.91 23.94
N ILE A 642 -18.05 -28.04 22.65
CA ILE A 642 -18.87 -28.72 21.65
C ILE A 642 -18.42 -30.15 21.38
N ALA A 643 -17.28 -30.58 21.93
CA ALA A 643 -16.73 -31.91 21.71
C ALA A 643 -17.76 -33.01 22.05
N LYS A 644 -18.53 -32.83 23.12
CA LYS A 644 -19.62 -33.77 23.48
C LYS A 644 -20.68 -33.91 22.39
N VAL A 645 -21.07 -32.79 21.75
CA VAL A 645 -22.07 -32.77 20.67
C VAL A 645 -21.52 -33.45 19.43
N ILE A 646 -20.27 -33.12 19.04
CA ILE A 646 -19.58 -33.77 17.92
C ILE A 646 -19.50 -35.28 18.16
N ASN A 647 -19.12 -35.71 19.37
CA ASN A 647 -18.96 -37.13 19.68
C ASN A 647 -20.28 -37.88 19.57
N LYS A 648 -21.38 -37.31 20.07
CA LYS A 648 -22.70 -37.91 19.93
C LYS A 648 -23.11 -38.09 18.47
N ILE A 649 -22.92 -37.06 17.64
CA ILE A 649 -23.22 -37.14 16.19
C ILE A 649 -22.33 -38.19 15.51
N MET A 650 -21.06 -38.30 15.91
CA MET A 650 -20.15 -39.32 15.39
C MET A 650 -20.49 -40.74 15.85
N GLU A 651 -21.13 -40.91 17.01
CA GLU A 651 -21.62 -42.20 17.51
C GLU A 651 -22.85 -42.70 16.74
N GLU A 652 -23.70 -41.80 16.25
CA GLU A 652 -24.86 -42.12 15.41
C GLU A 652 -24.48 -42.58 13.98
N LYS A 653 -23.20 -42.51 13.61
CA LYS A 653 -22.69 -42.92 12.29
C LYS A 653 -21.93 -44.24 12.38
N GLU A 654 -22.27 -45.17 11.48
CA GLU A 654 -21.57 -46.44 11.34
C GLU A 654 -20.22 -46.27 10.65
N ALA A 655 -19.18 -46.92 11.20
CA ALA A 655 -17.81 -46.79 10.69
C ALA A 655 -17.67 -47.36 9.27
N GLU A 656 -18.34 -48.47 8.98
CA GLU A 656 -18.29 -49.14 7.68
C GLU A 656 -18.90 -48.28 6.57
N ASP A 657 -20.03 -47.61 6.85
CA ASP A 657 -20.65 -46.69 5.90
C ASP A 657 -19.75 -45.47 5.62
N LEU A 658 -19.12 -44.92 6.67
CA LEU A 658 -18.17 -43.80 6.52
C LEU A 658 -16.96 -44.19 5.67
N ILE A 659 -16.38 -45.38 5.90
CA ILE A 659 -15.24 -45.89 5.10
C ILE A 659 -15.66 -46.06 3.65
N ARG A 660 -16.79 -46.72 3.38
CA ARG A 660 -17.29 -46.94 2.02
C ARG A 660 -17.53 -45.62 1.29
N ASP A 661 -18.24 -44.70 1.92
CA ASP A 661 -18.60 -43.42 1.30
C ASP A 661 -17.36 -42.55 1.07
N PHE A 662 -16.44 -42.50 2.03
CA PHE A 662 -15.19 -41.75 1.91
C PHE A 662 -14.30 -42.35 0.82
N THR A 663 -14.04 -43.66 0.83
CA THR A 663 -13.22 -44.33 -0.20
C THR A 663 -13.84 -44.24 -1.59
N SER A 664 -15.18 -44.27 -1.71
CA SER A 664 -15.87 -44.03 -2.98
C SER A 664 -15.64 -42.61 -3.50
N GLU A 665 -15.74 -41.59 -2.63
CA GLU A 665 -15.52 -40.19 -3.02
C GLU A 665 -14.07 -39.94 -3.43
N LEU A 666 -13.13 -40.51 -2.67
CA LEU A 666 -11.70 -40.51 -2.99
C LEU A 666 -11.43 -41.18 -4.36
N LEU A 667 -12.07 -42.32 -4.63
CA LEU A 667 -11.88 -43.06 -5.89
C LEU A 667 -12.52 -42.34 -7.09
N LYS A 668 -13.69 -41.71 -6.94
CA LYS A 668 -14.31 -40.90 -8.01
C LYS A 668 -13.42 -39.75 -8.47
N ARG A 669 -12.56 -39.26 -7.57
CA ARG A 669 -11.59 -38.18 -7.86
C ARG A 669 -10.20 -38.70 -8.20
N SER A 670 -10.00 -40.02 -8.24
CA SER A 670 -8.70 -40.66 -8.49
C SER A 670 -8.08 -40.28 -9.84
N ASP A 671 -8.89 -40.08 -10.89
CA ASP A 671 -8.43 -39.63 -12.21
C ASP A 671 -7.75 -38.26 -12.19
N GLN A 672 -8.12 -37.39 -11.23
CA GLN A 672 -7.49 -36.08 -11.02
C GLN A 672 -6.17 -36.22 -10.24
N TRP A 673 -6.05 -37.25 -9.41
CA TRP A 673 -4.92 -37.44 -8.51
C TRP A 673 -3.77 -38.22 -9.15
N VAL A 674 -4.11 -39.04 -10.14
CA VAL A 674 -3.20 -39.88 -10.91
C VAL A 674 -2.47 -39.11 -12.02
N LYS A 675 -2.96 -37.94 -12.44
CA LYS A 675 -2.32 -37.10 -13.48
C LYS A 675 -1.25 -36.12 -12.97
N GLU A 676 -0.78 -36.31 -11.74
CA GLU A 676 0.45 -35.77 -11.15
C GLU A 676 0.70 -34.24 -11.13
N GLN A 677 -0.26 -33.38 -11.53
CA GLN A 677 -0.10 -31.91 -11.50
C GLN A 677 -1.20 -31.15 -10.73
N GLU A 678 -2.29 -31.81 -10.32
CA GLU A 678 -3.52 -31.13 -9.86
C GLU A 678 -4.26 -31.87 -8.72
N LEU A 679 -3.60 -32.11 -7.57
CA LEU A 679 -4.27 -32.67 -6.39
C LEU A 679 -4.96 -31.59 -5.54
N ASP A 680 -6.30 -31.60 -5.48
CA ASP A 680 -7.11 -30.83 -4.53
C ASP A 680 -7.77 -31.75 -3.47
N ILE A 681 -6.91 -32.35 -2.64
CA ILE A 681 -7.33 -33.25 -1.55
C ILE A 681 -8.09 -32.48 -0.47
N VAL A 682 -7.70 -31.23 -0.22
CA VAL A 682 -8.28 -30.39 0.83
C VAL A 682 -9.75 -30.09 0.52
N SER A 683 -10.08 -29.71 -0.72
CA SER A 683 -11.48 -29.50 -1.12
C SER A 683 -12.28 -30.79 -1.08
N ALA A 684 -11.71 -31.93 -1.50
CA ALA A 684 -12.40 -33.22 -1.43
C ALA A 684 -12.81 -33.59 0.00
N ILE A 685 -11.91 -33.38 0.97
CA ILE A 685 -12.22 -33.61 2.40
C ILE A 685 -13.26 -32.60 2.91
N SER A 686 -13.11 -31.32 2.56
CA SER A 686 -14.05 -30.28 2.99
C SER A 686 -15.47 -30.51 2.43
N GLU A 687 -15.58 -30.91 1.17
CA GLU A 687 -16.84 -31.24 0.51
C GLU A 687 -17.48 -32.48 1.13
N PHE A 688 -16.70 -33.55 1.37
CA PHE A 688 -17.18 -34.75 2.06
C PHE A 688 -17.72 -34.44 3.46
N LEU A 689 -16.98 -33.66 4.26
CA LEU A 689 -17.43 -33.24 5.59
C LEU A 689 -18.68 -32.37 5.51
N SER A 690 -18.73 -31.44 4.56
CA SER A 690 -19.88 -30.56 4.34
C SER A 690 -21.12 -31.32 3.90
N GLU A 691 -20.98 -32.42 3.16
CA GLU A 691 -22.08 -33.30 2.76
C GLU A 691 -22.57 -34.16 3.93
N LYS A 692 -21.67 -34.87 4.61
CA LYS A 692 -22.03 -35.85 5.66
C LYS A 692 -22.42 -35.22 7.00
N PHE A 693 -21.87 -34.05 7.29
CA PHE A 693 -22.06 -33.34 8.57
C PHE A 693 -22.55 -31.91 8.35
N GLY A 694 -23.21 -31.66 7.21
CA GLY A 694 -23.74 -30.35 6.84
C GLY A 694 -24.58 -29.72 7.95
N ASP A 695 -25.48 -30.48 8.55
CA ASP A 695 -26.39 -29.99 9.59
C ASP A 695 -25.64 -29.40 10.80
N LEU A 696 -24.53 -30.02 11.21
CA LEU A 696 -23.68 -29.52 12.29
C LEU A 696 -22.91 -28.26 11.88
N ILE A 697 -22.33 -28.26 10.67
CA ILE A 697 -21.53 -27.14 10.15
C ILE A 697 -22.43 -25.91 9.90
N THR A 698 -23.70 -26.13 9.54
CA THR A 698 -24.68 -25.06 9.31
C THR A 698 -25.53 -24.72 10.54
N LYS A 699 -25.27 -25.31 11.71
CA LYS A 699 -25.92 -24.86 12.95
C LYS A 699 -25.65 -23.39 13.18
N SER A 700 -26.66 -22.69 13.67
CA SER A 700 -26.58 -21.25 13.90
C SER A 700 -25.65 -20.95 15.08
N MET A 701 -25.09 -19.73 15.12
CA MET A 701 -24.35 -19.26 16.30
C MET A 701 -25.22 -19.32 17.57
N GLU A 702 -26.54 -19.13 17.44
CA GLU A 702 -27.49 -19.25 18.54
C GLU A 702 -27.52 -20.66 19.15
N ASP A 703 -27.53 -21.69 18.31
CA ASP A 703 -27.53 -23.09 18.75
C ASP A 703 -26.29 -23.41 19.61
N PHE A 704 -25.12 -22.93 19.17
CA PHE A 704 -23.86 -23.14 19.90
C PHE A 704 -23.79 -22.35 21.21
N LEU A 705 -24.32 -21.13 21.23
CA LEU A 705 -24.42 -20.34 22.47
C LEU A 705 -25.34 -21.02 23.49
N VAL A 706 -26.45 -21.60 23.04
CA VAL A 706 -27.34 -22.40 23.92
C VAL A 706 -26.63 -23.65 24.44
N ILE A 707 -25.83 -24.34 23.62
CA ILE A 707 -25.05 -25.50 24.07
C ILE A 707 -24.09 -25.15 25.21
N LYS A 708 -23.39 -24.01 25.12
CA LYS A 708 -22.41 -23.58 26.15
C LYS A 708 -23.05 -22.93 27.37
N TYR A 709 -24.04 -22.06 27.17
CA TYR A 709 -24.54 -21.15 28.22
C TYR A 709 -26.00 -21.38 28.62
N GLY A 710 -26.76 -22.17 27.86
CA GLY A 710 -28.23 -22.25 27.94
C GLY A 710 -28.80 -23.08 29.09
N GLN A 711 -28.07 -23.30 30.18
CA GLN A 711 -28.56 -24.15 31.27
C GLN A 711 -29.65 -23.47 32.13
N ASP A 712 -29.68 -22.14 32.24
CA ASP A 712 -30.67 -21.42 33.09
C ASP A 712 -31.10 -20.00 32.61
N GLU A 713 -30.53 -19.48 31.52
CA GLU A 713 -30.82 -18.13 31.01
C GLU A 713 -31.29 -18.19 29.54
N THR A 714 -32.20 -17.28 29.16
CA THR A 714 -32.60 -17.11 27.75
C THR A 714 -31.45 -16.55 26.93
N LEU A 715 -31.36 -16.93 25.65
CA LEU A 715 -30.25 -16.53 24.77
C LEU A 715 -30.08 -15.00 24.67
N ASP A 716 -31.18 -14.25 24.63
CA ASP A 716 -31.15 -12.78 24.59
C ASP A 716 -30.51 -12.18 25.85
N ARG A 717 -30.73 -12.77 27.04
CA ARG A 717 -30.08 -12.35 28.29
C ARG A 717 -28.60 -12.72 28.33
N ILE A 718 -28.23 -13.88 27.80
CA ILE A 718 -26.82 -14.29 27.68
C ILE A 718 -26.06 -13.31 26.79
N VAL A 719 -26.63 -12.99 25.62
CA VAL A 719 -26.04 -12.04 24.68
C VAL A 719 -25.93 -10.65 25.30
N GLU A 720 -27.00 -10.14 25.93
CA GLU A 720 -27.00 -8.83 26.59
C GLU A 720 -25.94 -8.74 27.70
N ARG A 721 -25.87 -9.72 28.61
CA ARG A 721 -25.05 -9.62 29.83
C ARG A 721 -23.60 -10.07 29.66
N LYS A 722 -23.35 -11.09 28.82
CA LYS A 722 -22.03 -11.75 28.72
C LYS A 722 -21.29 -11.41 27.44
N ILE A 723 -22.00 -11.10 26.36
CA ILE A 723 -21.38 -10.87 25.04
C ILE A 723 -21.32 -9.39 24.71
N ALA A 724 -22.47 -8.68 24.71
CA ALA A 724 -22.56 -7.28 24.32
C ALA A 724 -21.65 -6.38 25.17
N GLY A 725 -21.68 -6.53 26.50
CA GLY A 725 -20.83 -5.75 27.41
C GLY A 725 -19.34 -5.92 27.15
N LYS A 726 -18.86 -7.16 26.96
CA LYS A 726 -17.45 -7.45 26.64
C LYS A 726 -17.05 -6.85 25.29
N LEU A 727 -17.92 -6.96 24.28
CA LEU A 727 -17.66 -6.39 22.96
C LEU A 727 -17.58 -4.85 22.99
N ASP A 728 -18.47 -4.18 23.71
CA ASP A 728 -18.44 -2.71 23.84
C ASP A 728 -17.17 -2.23 24.56
N GLU A 729 -16.81 -2.90 25.68
CA GLU A 729 -15.60 -2.59 26.45
C GLU A 729 -14.30 -2.79 25.65
N GLU A 730 -14.23 -3.84 24.81
CA GLU A 730 -13.04 -4.16 24.01
C GLU A 730 -12.99 -3.41 22.67
N ALA A 731 -14.13 -2.88 22.18
CA ALA A 731 -14.20 -2.09 20.96
C ALA A 731 -13.83 -0.61 21.14
N ILE A 732 -13.32 -0.19 22.31
CA ILE A 732 -12.90 1.20 22.55
C ILE A 732 -11.78 1.58 21.56
N PRO A 733 -11.89 2.74 20.86
CA PRO A 733 -10.86 3.20 19.92
C PRO A 733 -9.47 3.27 20.54
N VAL A 734 -8.50 2.70 19.82
CA VAL A 734 -7.11 2.54 20.29
C VAL A 734 -6.28 3.70 19.74
N PHE A 735 -6.33 4.84 20.44
CA PHE A 735 -5.54 6.02 20.08
C PHE A 735 -5.34 6.94 21.28
N HIS A 736 -4.09 7.18 21.71
CA HIS A 736 -3.83 8.04 22.87
C HIS A 736 -4.18 9.52 22.59
N LEU A 737 -5.28 9.99 23.20
CA LEU A 737 -5.80 11.34 23.05
C LEU A 737 -5.57 12.18 24.31
N SER A 738 -4.92 13.33 24.15
CA SER A 738 -4.85 14.35 25.19
C SER A 738 -6.12 15.20 25.16
N ASN A 739 -7.09 14.89 26.04
CA ASN A 739 -8.28 15.72 26.26
C ASN A 739 -8.29 16.34 27.67
N ASN A 740 -7.13 16.85 28.11
CA ASN A 740 -6.91 17.35 29.47
C ASN A 740 -7.88 18.49 29.89
N LEU A 741 -8.58 19.12 28.94
CA LEU A 741 -9.54 20.19 29.18
C LEU A 741 -11.01 19.74 29.08
N GLY A 742 -11.30 18.49 28.69
CA GLY A 742 -12.67 17.96 28.56
C GLY A 742 -13.54 18.62 27.48
N ASN A 743 -13.02 19.62 26.75
CA ASN A 743 -13.80 20.49 25.86
C ASN A 743 -13.93 19.99 24.42
N LEU A 744 -13.18 18.96 24.01
CA LEU A 744 -13.24 18.41 22.65
C LEU A 744 -14.15 17.18 22.60
N HIS A 745 -15.32 17.34 21.98
CA HIS A 745 -16.27 16.25 21.72
C HIS A 745 -16.20 15.84 20.25
N PHE A 746 -15.58 14.69 19.99
CA PHE A 746 -15.46 14.15 18.64
C PHE A 746 -16.70 13.33 18.26
N PRO A 747 -17.25 13.49 17.05
CA PRO A 747 -18.30 12.63 16.54
C PRO A 747 -17.87 11.16 16.63
N SER A 748 -18.56 10.39 17.46
CA SER A 748 -18.42 8.95 17.50
C SER A 748 -19.45 8.30 16.61
N TRP A 749 -19.08 7.17 16.04
CA TRP A 749 -20.02 6.31 15.36
C TRP A 749 -19.72 4.87 15.72
N GLY A 750 -20.75 4.09 16.02
CA GLY A 750 -20.62 2.68 16.33
C GLY A 750 -21.57 1.85 15.48
N PHE A 751 -21.14 0.64 15.14
CA PHE A 751 -22.08 -0.37 14.66
C PHE A 751 -21.76 -1.74 15.18
N VAL A 752 -22.81 -2.56 15.28
CA VAL A 752 -22.75 -3.96 15.64
C VAL A 752 -23.33 -4.78 14.50
N SER A 753 -22.46 -5.54 13.86
CA SER A 753 -22.83 -6.53 12.86
C SER A 753 -23.21 -7.83 13.56
N VAL A 754 -24.46 -8.26 13.40
CA VAL A 754 -24.97 -9.54 13.92
C VAL A 754 -25.29 -10.49 12.78
N PRO A 755 -25.24 -11.82 12.99
CA PRO A 755 -25.66 -12.80 11.99
C PRO A 755 -27.11 -12.59 11.53
N VAL A 756 -27.37 -12.65 10.22
CA VAL A 756 -28.74 -12.73 9.69
C VAL A 756 -29.47 -13.97 10.24
N LYS A 757 -30.79 -13.86 10.41
CA LYS A 757 -31.65 -14.94 10.93
C LYS A 757 -31.25 -15.43 12.34
N ALA A 758 -30.63 -14.58 13.15
CA ALA A 758 -30.33 -14.83 14.56
C ALA A 758 -31.17 -13.92 15.49
N PRO A 759 -32.47 -14.22 15.68
CA PRO A 759 -33.40 -13.33 16.40
C PRO A 759 -33.07 -13.15 17.89
N GLY A 760 -32.53 -14.17 18.56
CA GLY A 760 -32.11 -14.08 19.96
C GLY A 760 -30.87 -13.22 20.16
N ILE A 761 -29.88 -13.33 19.28
CA ILE A 761 -28.70 -12.44 19.26
C ILE A 761 -29.13 -11.01 18.97
N LEU A 762 -29.93 -10.80 17.90
CA LEU A 762 -30.45 -9.49 17.54
C LEU A 762 -31.22 -8.84 18.70
N LYS A 763 -32.09 -9.62 19.36
CA LYS A 763 -32.85 -9.15 20.53
C LYS A 763 -31.93 -8.83 21.71
N GLY A 764 -30.92 -9.65 21.99
CA GLY A 764 -29.97 -9.39 23.08
C GLY A 764 -29.14 -8.12 22.87
N ILE A 765 -28.64 -7.89 21.64
CA ILE A 765 -27.93 -6.65 21.29
C ILE A 765 -28.87 -5.44 21.38
N LYS A 766 -30.12 -5.55 20.89
CA LYS A 766 -31.13 -4.46 21.02
C LYS A 766 -31.52 -4.20 22.48
N ASN A 767 -31.61 -5.22 23.32
CA ASN A 767 -31.83 -5.05 24.75
C ASN A 767 -30.68 -4.25 25.37
N TYR A 768 -29.43 -4.65 25.11
CA TYR A 768 -28.24 -3.91 25.56
C TYR A 768 -28.25 -2.46 25.07
N GLN A 769 -28.62 -2.20 23.82
CA GLN A 769 -28.77 -0.85 23.28
C GLN A 769 -29.78 0.00 24.08
N ASN A 770 -30.87 -0.60 24.55
CA ASN A 770 -31.90 0.08 25.33
C ASN A 770 -31.56 0.22 26.83
N THR A 771 -30.80 -0.72 27.40
CA THR A 771 -30.49 -0.78 28.85
C THR A 771 -29.13 -0.19 29.21
N SER A 772 -28.22 -0.06 28.25
CA SER A 772 -26.89 0.50 28.47
C SER A 772 -26.96 1.96 28.93
N ILE A 773 -26.51 2.19 30.17
CA ILE A 773 -26.35 3.52 30.77
C ILE A 773 -25.14 4.25 30.16
N SER A 774 -24.28 3.54 29.40
CA SER A 774 -22.97 3.97 28.90
C SER A 774 -23.00 5.00 27.76
N GLY A 775 -24.16 5.37 27.22
CA GLY A 775 -24.24 6.34 26.12
C GLY A 775 -23.73 5.80 24.77
N SER A 776 -23.56 4.49 24.63
CA SER A 776 -23.14 3.81 23.40
C SER A 776 -24.23 3.92 22.31
N ARG A 777 -24.19 4.99 21.51
CA ARG A 777 -25.02 5.13 20.29
C ARG A 777 -24.39 4.33 19.15
N PHE A 778 -24.84 3.10 18.98
CA PHE A 778 -24.45 2.26 17.84
C PHE A 778 -25.66 1.87 16.99
N THR A 779 -25.40 1.53 15.73
CA THR A 779 -26.38 0.98 14.79
C THR A 779 -26.25 -0.54 14.73
N VAL A 780 -27.36 -1.27 14.63
CA VAL A 780 -27.31 -2.74 14.50
C VAL A 780 -27.55 -3.11 13.04
N LYS A 781 -26.61 -3.87 12.48
CA LYS A 781 -26.62 -4.36 11.10
C LYS A 781 -26.75 -5.88 11.11
N GLU A 782 -27.58 -6.43 10.24
CA GLU A 782 -27.63 -7.88 9.98
C GLU A 782 -26.71 -8.24 8.80
N SER A 783 -25.79 -9.18 9.02
CA SER A 783 -24.75 -9.57 8.07
C SER A 783 -24.88 -11.04 7.66
N GLU A 784 -24.59 -11.34 6.39
CA GLU A 784 -24.52 -12.73 5.89
C GLU A 784 -23.36 -13.52 6.53
N VAL A 785 -22.46 -12.87 7.25
CA VAL A 785 -21.44 -13.54 8.08
C VAL A 785 -22.09 -14.16 9.32
N LYS A 786 -22.45 -15.44 9.22
CA LYS A 786 -23.29 -16.14 10.21
C LYS A 786 -22.61 -16.53 11.52
N ASN A 787 -21.28 -16.47 11.57
CA ASN A 787 -20.49 -17.04 12.65
C ASN A 787 -19.82 -16.00 13.56
N ARG A 788 -20.18 -14.72 13.45
CA ARG A 788 -19.54 -13.63 14.20
C ARG A 788 -20.52 -12.55 14.61
N ILE A 789 -20.27 -11.96 15.78
CA ILE A 789 -20.82 -10.66 16.16
C ILE A 789 -19.65 -9.69 16.19
N PHE A 790 -19.64 -8.71 15.29
CA PHE A 790 -18.56 -7.75 15.14
C PHE A 790 -19.00 -6.38 15.62
N TRP A 791 -18.22 -5.78 16.51
CA TRP A 791 -18.46 -4.45 17.06
C TRP A 791 -17.35 -3.52 16.60
N LEU A 792 -17.72 -2.41 15.97
CA LEU A 792 -16.80 -1.34 15.60
C LEU A 792 -17.26 -0.04 16.26
N ASN A 793 -16.33 0.64 16.92
CA ASN A 793 -16.50 2.04 17.32
C ASN A 793 -15.44 2.88 16.62
N THR A 794 -15.84 4.06 16.16
CA THR A 794 -14.95 5.06 15.57
C THR A 794 -15.09 6.38 16.29
N LYS A 795 -13.97 7.12 16.38
CA LYS A 795 -14.00 8.56 16.63
C LYS A 795 -13.50 9.26 15.38
N ASN A 796 -14.26 10.24 14.93
CA ASN A 796 -14.09 10.88 13.65
C ASN A 796 -13.76 12.36 13.84
N GLY A 797 -13.01 12.93 12.91
CA GLY A 797 -12.60 14.33 12.97
C GLY A 797 -11.52 14.61 14.00
N ILE A 798 -10.67 13.63 14.28
CA ILE A 798 -9.54 13.77 15.20
C ILE A 798 -8.48 14.68 14.54
N PRO A 799 -8.03 15.76 15.18
CA PRO A 799 -6.88 16.52 14.71
C PRO A 799 -5.57 15.92 15.23
N LEU A 800 -4.47 16.10 14.51
CA LEU A 800 -3.19 15.51 14.93
C LEU A 800 -2.65 16.08 16.25
N PHE A 801 -2.94 17.35 16.58
CA PHE A 801 -2.42 17.95 17.81
C PHE A 801 -2.92 17.30 19.11
N VAL A 802 -4.04 16.56 19.06
CA VAL A 802 -4.53 15.81 20.24
C VAL A 802 -3.90 14.42 20.37
N TYR A 803 -3.20 13.93 19.34
CA TYR A 803 -2.42 12.70 19.41
C TYR A 803 -1.22 12.91 20.33
N THR A 804 -1.31 12.45 21.57
CA THR A 804 -0.35 12.79 22.63
C THR A 804 1.12 12.52 22.27
N PRO A 805 1.47 11.36 21.64
CA PRO A 805 2.85 11.07 21.26
C PRO A 805 3.45 12.05 20.24
N LEU A 806 2.63 12.80 19.49
CA LEU A 806 3.11 13.67 18.41
C LEU A 806 4.08 14.75 18.90
N LYS A 807 3.85 15.30 20.10
CA LYS A 807 4.73 16.30 20.73
C LYS A 807 6.15 15.74 20.95
N VAL A 808 6.24 14.49 21.42
CA VAL A 808 7.51 13.78 21.62
C VAL A 808 8.20 13.52 20.28
N TYR A 809 7.43 13.18 19.25
CA TYR A 809 7.98 12.96 17.91
C TYR A 809 8.48 14.26 17.27
N GLU A 810 7.79 15.39 17.48
CA GLU A 810 8.25 16.72 17.04
C GLU A 810 9.56 17.09 17.73
N GLU A 811 9.68 16.89 19.04
CA GLU A 811 10.92 17.16 19.77
C GLU A 811 12.10 16.34 19.28
N SER A 812 11.89 15.05 18.95
CA SER A 812 12.94 14.20 18.36
C SER A 812 13.31 14.66 16.94
N TYR A 813 12.30 15.02 16.14
CA TYR A 813 12.47 15.54 14.77
C TYR A 813 13.24 16.87 14.74
N GLU A 814 12.86 17.85 15.56
CA GLU A 814 13.45 19.20 15.56
C GLU A 814 14.94 19.20 15.92
N ARG A 815 15.40 18.24 16.74
CA ARG A 815 16.82 18.12 17.11
C ARG A 815 17.75 17.90 15.92
N THR A 816 17.25 17.34 14.82
CA THR A 816 18.12 16.83 13.74
C THR A 816 17.68 17.27 12.34
N ILE A 817 16.50 17.87 12.18
CA ILE A 817 15.96 18.17 10.85
C ILE A 817 16.78 19.17 10.04
N LEU A 818 17.46 20.12 10.71
CA LEU A 818 18.35 21.09 10.05
C LEU A 818 19.81 20.61 10.00
N GLU A 819 20.11 19.42 10.49
CA GLU A 819 21.43 18.81 10.44
C GLU A 819 21.54 17.84 9.24
N LYS A 820 22.74 17.30 9.00
CA LYS A 820 22.96 16.30 7.92
C LYS A 820 22.07 15.07 8.07
N GLU A 821 21.73 14.67 9.29
CA GLU A 821 20.81 13.56 9.56
C GLU A 821 19.36 13.86 9.12
N GLY A 822 18.99 15.13 8.97
CA GLY A 822 17.69 15.56 8.49
C GLY A 822 17.50 15.45 6.97
N ILE A 823 18.59 15.24 6.22
CA ILE A 823 18.57 15.10 4.76
C ILE A 823 17.83 13.82 4.38
N GLY A 824 16.89 13.93 3.43
CA GLY A 824 16.07 12.82 2.98
C GLY A 824 14.88 12.50 3.87
N ARG A 825 14.62 13.30 4.92
CA ARG A 825 13.50 13.11 5.86
C ARG A 825 12.16 13.52 5.25
N HIS A 826 12.12 14.62 4.50
CA HIS A 826 10.92 15.08 3.81
C HIS A 826 10.92 14.65 2.35
N LEU A 827 9.75 14.37 1.78
CA LEU A 827 9.66 13.91 0.38
C LEU A 827 10.11 14.94 -0.65
N VAL A 828 10.12 16.23 -0.29
CA VAL A 828 10.58 17.34 -1.12
C VAL A 828 11.54 18.19 -0.30
N GLN A 829 12.81 18.24 -0.72
CA GLN A 829 13.86 19.04 -0.07
C GLN A 829 14.84 19.57 -1.11
N THR A 830 14.47 20.62 -1.82
CA THR A 830 15.34 21.33 -2.77
C THR A 830 15.56 22.77 -2.30
N GLU A 831 16.41 23.52 -3.00
CA GLU A 831 16.58 24.96 -2.73
C GLU A 831 15.31 25.76 -3.04
N LYS A 832 14.54 25.35 -4.06
CA LYS A 832 13.32 26.04 -4.50
C LYS A 832 12.09 25.67 -3.66
N ASN A 833 12.00 24.41 -3.24
CA ASN A 833 10.87 23.89 -2.50
C ASN A 833 11.35 22.92 -1.42
N ASN A 834 11.04 23.21 -0.16
CA ASN A 834 11.52 22.42 0.97
C ASN A 834 10.41 22.22 2.01
N TRP A 835 9.96 20.99 2.15
CA TRP A 835 8.84 20.65 3.03
C TRP A 835 9.20 20.62 4.52
N THR A 836 10.47 20.81 4.88
CA THR A 836 10.87 21.13 6.26
C THR A 836 10.14 22.38 6.80
N TYR A 837 9.73 23.29 5.90
CA TYR A 837 9.00 24.53 6.22
C TYR A 837 7.49 24.43 6.07
N LEU A 838 6.93 23.24 5.83
CA LEU A 838 5.49 23.04 6.00
C LEU A 838 5.07 23.39 7.44
N PRO A 839 3.82 23.80 7.67
CA PRO A 839 3.33 24.11 9.02
C PRO A 839 3.38 22.88 9.93
N SER A 840 3.60 23.10 11.23
CA SER A 840 3.45 22.03 12.23
C SER A 840 1.98 21.63 12.34
N PRO A 841 1.65 20.33 12.41
CA PRO A 841 0.30 19.85 12.69
C PRO A 841 -0.15 20.15 14.14
N ILE A 842 0.73 20.71 14.98
CA ILE A 842 0.44 21.15 16.35
C ILE A 842 0.35 22.69 16.37
N PRO A 843 -0.87 23.27 16.32
CA PRO A 843 -1.04 24.72 16.38
C PRO A 843 -0.37 25.31 17.63
N GLU A 844 0.29 26.47 17.48
CA GLU A 844 0.98 27.13 18.60
C GLU A 844 0.05 27.41 19.78
N LYS A 845 -1.21 27.77 19.47
CA LYS A 845 -2.26 28.03 20.48
C LYS A 845 -2.69 26.77 21.26
N SER A 846 -2.34 25.57 20.80
CA SER A 846 -2.69 24.30 21.47
C SER A 846 -1.55 23.72 22.32
N TRP A 847 -0.43 24.44 22.47
CA TRP A 847 0.76 23.91 23.16
C TRP A 847 0.54 23.69 24.66
N GLY A 848 -0.31 24.51 25.30
CA GLY A 848 -0.44 24.55 26.75
C GLY A 848 0.85 25.06 27.41
N ASP A 849 1.05 24.75 28.69
CA ASP A 849 2.15 25.33 29.48
C ASP A 849 3.48 24.56 29.41
N VAL A 850 3.44 23.28 29.02
CA VAL A 850 4.58 22.35 29.15
C VAL A 850 5.35 22.18 27.84
N TYR A 851 4.68 22.33 26.70
CA TYR A 851 5.25 22.06 25.38
C TYR A 851 5.63 23.36 24.66
N VAL A 852 6.80 23.39 24.01
CA VAL A 852 7.25 24.54 23.21
C VAL A 852 8.15 24.11 22.06
N ASN A 853 7.95 24.72 20.90
CA ASN A 853 8.88 24.62 19.77
C ASN A 853 9.34 26.02 19.35
N ASN A 854 10.60 26.38 19.66
CA ASN A 854 11.11 27.73 19.41
C ASN A 854 11.14 28.10 17.92
N ARG A 855 11.56 27.16 17.06
CA ARG A 855 11.64 27.41 15.61
C ARG A 855 10.27 27.70 15.01
N VAL A 856 9.24 26.94 15.43
CA VAL A 856 7.86 27.15 14.98
C VAL A 856 7.29 28.46 15.53
N ARG A 857 7.53 28.79 16.81
CA ARG A 857 7.09 30.05 17.43
C ARG A 857 7.64 31.27 16.69
N GLU A 858 8.95 31.28 16.44
CA GLU A 858 9.61 32.38 15.72
C GLU A 858 9.11 32.52 14.29
N TYR A 859 8.91 31.39 13.59
CA TYR A 859 8.33 31.40 12.25
C TYR A 859 6.90 31.97 12.24
N ASN A 860 6.03 31.49 13.12
CA ASN A 860 4.65 31.95 13.23
C ASN A 860 4.57 33.44 13.57
N ALA A 861 5.45 33.94 14.46
CA ALA A 861 5.52 35.36 14.78
C ALA A 861 5.83 36.22 13.54
N ARG A 862 6.79 35.80 12.71
CA ARG A 862 7.10 36.48 11.43
C ARG A 862 5.92 36.45 10.46
N VAL A 863 5.20 35.34 10.38
CA VAL A 863 4.02 35.23 9.51
C VAL A 863 2.87 36.13 9.99
N ARG A 864 2.66 36.27 11.30
CA ARG A 864 1.68 37.22 11.86
C ARG A 864 2.05 38.67 11.56
N GLN A 865 3.34 39.02 11.64
CA GLN A 865 3.83 40.36 11.25
C GLN A 865 3.63 40.62 9.75
N LEU A 866 3.92 39.63 8.89
CA LEU A 866 3.65 39.71 7.46
C LEU A 866 2.15 39.95 7.19
N PHE A 867 1.27 39.25 7.91
CA PHE A 867 -0.17 39.46 7.80
C PHE A 867 -0.54 40.91 8.13
N ASP A 868 -0.01 41.47 9.23
CA ASP A 868 -0.27 42.86 9.63
C ASP A 868 0.22 43.86 8.58
N HIS A 869 1.40 43.65 8.00
CA HIS A 869 1.93 44.47 6.90
C HIS A 869 1.05 44.36 5.64
N ALA A 870 0.64 43.14 5.29
CA ALA A 870 -0.22 42.90 4.14
C ALA A 870 -1.59 43.56 4.31
N VAL A 871 -2.14 43.60 5.53
CA VAL A 871 -3.37 44.35 5.83
C VAL A 871 -3.14 45.86 5.66
N ARG A 872 -2.04 46.41 6.17
CA ARG A 872 -1.69 47.83 6.03
C ARG A 872 -1.61 48.28 4.57
N TYR A 873 -1.06 47.44 3.69
CA TYR A 873 -0.95 47.74 2.25
C TYR A 873 -2.18 47.32 1.43
N GLY A 874 -3.22 46.78 2.05
CA GLY A 874 -4.41 46.30 1.33
C GLY A 874 -4.20 45.01 0.52
N CYS A 875 -3.05 44.36 0.66
CA CYS A 875 -2.75 43.04 0.10
C CYS A 875 -3.59 41.94 0.76
N ILE A 876 -3.97 42.12 2.03
CA ILE A 876 -5.01 41.33 2.70
C ILE A 876 -6.12 42.28 3.12
N ARG A 877 -7.38 41.92 2.84
CA ARG A 877 -8.53 42.76 3.21
C ARG A 877 -9.72 41.95 3.70
N GLU A 878 -10.51 42.58 4.55
CA GLU A 878 -11.80 42.04 4.99
C GLU A 878 -12.85 42.23 3.89
N LYS A 879 -13.59 41.17 3.57
CA LYS A 879 -14.69 41.19 2.62
C LYS A 879 -15.91 41.90 3.23
N GLY A 880 -16.59 42.69 2.39
CA GLY A 880 -17.85 43.35 2.75
C GLY A 880 -18.97 42.35 3.09
N THR A 881 -20.00 42.84 3.80
CA THR A 881 -21.13 42.06 4.33
C THR A 881 -22.01 41.37 3.27
N GLY A 882 -21.82 41.66 1.98
CA GLY A 882 -22.52 41.01 0.86
C GLY A 882 -21.82 39.78 0.26
N SER A 883 -20.68 39.34 0.83
CA SER A 883 -19.96 38.16 0.32
C SER A 883 -20.73 36.85 0.62
N GLN A 884 -20.86 36.00 -0.39
CA GLN A 884 -21.51 34.67 -0.25
C GLN A 884 -20.57 33.58 0.31
N THR A 885 -19.31 33.91 0.61
CA THR A 885 -18.31 32.96 1.15
C THR A 885 -18.22 33.04 2.68
N SER A 886 -18.01 31.89 3.34
CA SER A 886 -17.79 31.84 4.80
C SER A 886 -16.45 32.46 5.26
N SER A 887 -15.48 32.61 4.35
CA SER A 887 -14.20 33.28 4.61
C SER A 887 -14.36 34.81 4.56
N ARG A 888 -13.95 35.51 5.63
CA ARG A 888 -14.04 36.98 5.72
C ARG A 888 -12.80 37.70 5.22
N TYR A 889 -11.65 37.05 5.09
CA TYR A 889 -10.41 37.67 4.61
C TYR A 889 -9.98 37.08 3.28
N GLU A 890 -9.52 37.95 2.37
CA GLU A 890 -8.92 37.57 1.08
C GLU A 890 -7.57 38.24 0.86
N CYS A 891 -6.67 37.52 0.21
CA CYS A 891 -5.41 37.99 -0.35
C CYS A 891 -5.65 38.55 -1.76
N VAL A 892 -5.10 39.72 -2.05
CA VAL A 892 -5.13 40.39 -3.35
C VAL A 892 -3.78 40.17 -4.03
N ILE A 893 -3.81 39.57 -5.22
CA ILE A 893 -2.62 39.36 -6.04
C ILE A 893 -2.68 40.36 -7.20
N THR A 894 -1.58 41.08 -7.42
CA THR A 894 -1.49 42.16 -8.40
C THR A 894 -0.71 41.69 -9.63
N LYS A 895 -0.93 42.34 -10.77
CA LYS A 895 -0.14 42.08 -11.97
C LYS A 895 1.36 42.33 -11.71
N PRO A 896 2.26 41.74 -12.51
CA PRO A 896 3.69 42.01 -12.40
C PRO A 896 3.97 43.51 -12.43
N PHE A 897 4.64 44.00 -11.39
CA PHE A 897 5.00 45.40 -11.23
C PHE A 897 6.48 45.49 -10.86
N GLU A 898 7.25 46.18 -11.69
CA GLU A 898 8.68 46.42 -11.52
C GLU A 898 8.89 47.91 -11.31
N LEU A 899 9.24 48.31 -10.08
CA LEU A 899 9.42 49.73 -9.73
C LEU A 899 10.44 50.41 -10.66
N LYS A 900 11.51 49.71 -11.04
CA LYS A 900 12.53 50.25 -11.96
C LYS A 900 11.97 50.57 -13.34
N ALA A 901 11.16 49.66 -13.90
CA ALA A 901 10.53 49.87 -15.21
C ALA A 901 9.51 51.01 -15.17
N PHE A 902 8.77 51.13 -14.07
CA PHE A 902 7.87 52.26 -13.84
C PHE A 902 8.63 53.60 -13.77
N LEU A 903 9.70 53.67 -12.97
CA LEU A 903 10.53 54.87 -12.83
C LEU A 903 11.15 55.30 -14.16
N ALA A 904 11.63 54.36 -14.98
CA ALA A 904 12.12 54.63 -16.33
C ALA A 904 11.02 55.27 -17.21
N GLY A 905 9.79 54.75 -17.16
CA GLY A 905 8.62 55.31 -17.83
C GLY A 905 8.24 56.73 -17.38
N CYS A 906 8.60 57.10 -16.15
CA CYS A 906 8.43 58.46 -15.62
C CYS A 906 9.55 59.43 -16.02
N GLY A 907 10.58 58.98 -16.75
CA GLY A 907 11.76 59.77 -17.12
C GLY A 907 12.92 59.68 -16.11
N MET A 908 12.88 58.73 -15.17
CA MET A 908 13.90 58.54 -14.13
C MET A 908 14.80 57.34 -14.40
N ASP A 909 15.45 57.32 -15.58
CA ASP A 909 16.43 56.30 -15.97
C ASP A 909 17.81 56.62 -15.34
N GLY A 910 17.92 56.56 -14.00
CA GLY A 910 19.17 56.83 -13.27
C GLY A 910 18.99 57.44 -11.87
N GLU A 911 19.98 58.20 -11.40
CA GLU A 911 19.90 58.92 -10.12
C GLU A 911 18.76 59.94 -10.12
N ALA A 912 17.83 59.84 -9.17
CA ALA A 912 16.66 60.72 -9.05
C ALA A 912 17.01 62.23 -8.97
N LYS A 913 18.27 62.57 -8.66
CA LYS A 913 18.81 63.93 -8.63
C LYS A 913 18.92 64.61 -10.00
N LYS A 914 18.88 63.85 -11.11
CA LYS A 914 19.00 64.39 -12.48
C LYS A 914 17.65 64.60 -13.19
N ALA A 915 16.54 64.14 -12.60
CA ALA A 915 15.20 64.31 -13.15
C ALA A 915 14.65 65.72 -12.84
N SER A 916 13.78 66.24 -13.71
CA SER A 916 13.20 67.57 -13.48
C SER A 916 12.25 67.57 -12.28
N PRO A 917 12.10 68.70 -11.55
CA PRO A 917 11.17 68.81 -10.42
C PRO A 917 9.72 68.46 -10.78
N GLY A 918 9.30 68.73 -12.02
CA GLY A 918 7.98 68.37 -12.53
C GLY A 918 7.79 66.86 -12.68
N GLU A 919 8.80 66.16 -13.21
CA GLU A 919 8.80 64.70 -13.33
C GLU A 919 8.83 64.02 -11.96
N ILE A 920 9.60 64.57 -11.00
CA ILE A 920 9.65 64.09 -9.62
C ILE A 920 8.28 64.22 -8.95
N LYS A 921 7.63 65.38 -9.04
CA LYS A 921 6.31 65.59 -8.44
C LYS A 921 5.22 64.72 -9.09
N ARG A 922 5.28 64.53 -10.42
CA ARG A 922 4.36 63.63 -11.14
C ARG A 922 4.54 62.17 -10.71
N CYS A 923 5.78 61.67 -10.75
CA CYS A 923 6.11 60.31 -10.34
C CYS A 923 5.71 60.07 -8.88
N LEU A 924 5.97 61.03 -7.99
CA LEU A 924 5.57 60.96 -6.59
C LEU A 924 4.05 60.89 -6.43
N ALA A 925 3.28 61.67 -7.21
CA ALA A 925 1.82 61.63 -7.17
C ALA A 925 1.28 60.27 -7.63
N GLU A 926 1.84 59.68 -8.68
CA GLU A 926 1.44 58.35 -9.17
C GLU A 926 1.80 57.23 -8.18
N LEU A 927 3.01 57.25 -7.59
CA LEU A 927 3.40 56.29 -6.56
C LEU A 927 2.50 56.39 -5.31
N LYS A 928 2.15 57.62 -4.88
CA LYS A 928 1.16 57.84 -3.82
C LYS A 928 -0.24 57.33 -4.20
N GLY A 929 -0.59 57.46 -5.49
CA GLY A 929 -1.79 56.85 -6.06
C GLY A 929 -1.81 55.34 -5.84
N PHE A 930 -0.72 54.64 -6.17
CA PHE A 930 -0.62 53.19 -5.92
C PHE A 930 -0.74 52.81 -4.45
N MET A 931 -0.20 53.61 -3.53
CA MET A 931 -0.36 53.36 -2.08
C MET A 931 -1.81 53.52 -1.60
N LYS A 932 -2.59 54.38 -2.27
CA LYS A 932 -3.98 54.69 -1.87
C LYS A 932 -5.00 53.77 -2.54
N ASP A 933 -4.88 53.61 -3.85
CA ASP A 933 -5.86 52.91 -4.69
C ASP A 933 -5.49 51.44 -4.92
N GLY A 934 -4.25 51.07 -4.59
CA GLY A 934 -3.67 49.75 -4.84
C GLY A 934 -3.10 49.61 -6.26
N LEU A 935 -2.18 48.67 -6.42
CA LEU A 935 -1.71 48.23 -7.74
C LEU A 935 -2.82 47.47 -8.48
N GLU A 936 -2.68 47.35 -9.81
CA GLU A 936 -3.67 46.69 -10.64
C GLU A 936 -3.85 45.21 -10.25
N LYS A 937 -5.04 44.86 -9.78
CA LYS A 937 -5.40 43.52 -9.32
C LYS A 937 -5.46 42.52 -10.48
N GLU A 938 -4.85 41.35 -10.30
CA GLU A 938 -4.97 40.20 -11.21
C GLU A 938 -6.08 39.24 -10.74
N TYR A 939 -6.01 38.77 -9.50
CA TYR A 939 -7.03 37.89 -8.89
C TYR A 939 -7.02 37.98 -7.35
N THR A 940 -7.99 37.35 -6.69
CA THR A 940 -8.01 37.20 -5.22
C THR A 940 -8.01 35.74 -4.81
N LYS A 941 -7.53 35.46 -3.60
CA LYS A 941 -7.61 34.15 -2.95
C LYS A 941 -8.09 34.28 -1.52
N ASP A 942 -9.01 33.43 -1.12
CA ASP A 942 -9.54 33.42 0.23
C ASP A 942 -8.55 32.81 1.22
N ILE A 943 -8.50 33.37 2.42
CA ILE A 943 -7.91 32.68 3.57
C ILE A 943 -9.02 31.81 4.14
N PHE A 944 -9.01 30.51 3.88
CA PHE A 944 -10.05 29.59 4.35
C PHE A 944 -10.18 29.61 5.88
N GLY A 945 -11.41 29.48 6.39
CA GLY A 945 -11.67 29.46 7.83
C GLY A 945 -11.44 30.79 8.54
N SER A 946 -11.23 31.89 7.80
CA SER A 946 -11.04 33.25 8.34
C SER A 946 -12.37 33.89 8.78
N THR A 947 -12.99 33.38 9.84
CA THR A 947 -14.25 33.94 10.36
C THR A 947 -14.08 35.30 11.05
N ASN A 948 -12.88 35.56 11.56
CA ASN A 948 -12.42 36.82 12.16
C ASN A 948 -10.91 36.98 11.91
N GLU A 949 -10.33 38.13 12.28
CA GLU A 949 -8.91 38.43 12.07
C GLU A 949 -7.97 37.40 12.71
N GLU A 950 -8.30 36.95 13.92
CA GLU A 950 -7.50 35.98 14.66
C GLU A 950 -7.43 34.64 13.91
N MET A 951 -8.57 34.13 13.45
CA MET A 951 -8.65 32.91 12.64
C MET A 951 -8.03 33.09 11.25
N ALA A 952 -8.06 34.31 10.69
CA ALA A 952 -7.36 34.63 9.46
C ALA A 952 -5.85 34.47 9.63
N LYS A 953 -5.27 35.04 10.71
CA LYS A 953 -3.85 34.89 11.06
C LYS A 953 -3.45 33.42 11.25
N GLU A 954 -4.23 32.66 12.01
CA GLU A 954 -3.91 31.26 12.30
C GLU A 954 -4.07 30.34 11.08
N ASN A 955 -5.04 30.57 10.20
CA ASN A 955 -5.16 29.81 8.96
C ASN A 955 -4.13 30.23 7.90
N PHE A 956 -3.72 31.51 7.88
CA PHE A 956 -2.67 32.00 6.99
C PHE A 956 -1.31 31.32 7.26
N ILE A 957 -0.97 31.08 8.53
CA ILE A 957 0.23 30.31 8.95
C ILE A 957 0.28 28.92 8.29
N ARG A 958 -0.87 28.31 8.03
CA ARG A 958 -0.96 26.96 7.48
C ARG A 958 -0.73 26.91 5.97
N TYR A 959 -0.62 28.06 5.28
CA TYR A 959 -0.70 28.20 3.82
C TYR A 959 0.60 28.80 3.24
N PRO A 960 1.70 28.02 3.14
CA PRO A 960 3.01 28.48 2.66
C PRO A 960 2.98 29.19 1.31
N GLU A 961 2.16 28.74 0.37
CA GLU A 961 2.05 29.39 -0.94
C GLU A 961 1.40 30.77 -0.85
N LEU A 962 0.38 30.96 0.00
CA LEU A 962 -0.16 32.30 0.25
C LEU A 962 0.85 33.18 0.98
N ILE A 963 1.61 32.63 1.92
CA ILE A 963 2.69 33.37 2.61
C ILE A 963 3.70 33.90 1.58
N ARG A 964 4.16 33.04 0.67
CA ARG A 964 5.10 33.44 -0.40
C ARG A 964 4.51 34.55 -1.28
N LEU A 965 3.27 34.38 -1.74
CA LEU A 965 2.60 35.40 -2.56
C LEU A 965 2.46 36.73 -1.80
N MET A 966 2.09 36.71 -0.52
CA MET A 966 1.98 37.93 0.27
C MET A 966 3.33 38.57 0.58
N GLN A 967 4.42 37.81 0.71
CA GLN A 967 5.77 38.38 0.79
C GLN A 967 6.11 39.15 -0.49
N GLU A 968 5.78 38.61 -1.66
CA GLU A 968 6.00 39.27 -2.95
C GLU A 968 5.15 40.54 -3.08
N GLU A 969 3.87 40.48 -2.72
CA GLU A 969 2.98 41.64 -2.75
C GLU A 969 3.42 42.73 -1.77
N VAL A 970 3.69 42.38 -0.50
CA VAL A 970 4.17 43.34 0.51
C VAL A 970 5.47 44.00 0.07
N ARG A 971 6.41 43.24 -0.52
CA ARG A 971 7.68 43.77 -1.01
C ARG A 971 7.48 44.84 -2.08
N LYS A 972 6.53 44.68 -3.02
CA LYS A 972 6.22 45.71 -4.03
C LYS A 972 5.87 47.04 -3.36
N TYR A 973 5.01 47.01 -2.34
CA TYR A 973 4.60 48.22 -1.61
C TYR A 973 5.69 48.78 -0.71
N GLU A 974 6.52 47.94 -0.09
CA GLU A 974 7.69 48.42 0.69
C GLU A 974 8.71 49.13 -0.22
N GLU A 975 8.94 48.62 -1.43
CA GLU A 975 9.80 49.29 -2.43
C GLU A 975 9.20 50.64 -2.89
N ILE A 976 7.88 50.70 -3.11
CA ILE A 976 7.16 51.94 -3.43
C ILE A 976 7.23 52.95 -2.28
N GLU A 977 6.93 52.53 -1.04
CA GLU A 977 6.96 53.37 0.15
C GLU A 977 8.37 53.93 0.39
N GLY A 978 9.40 53.09 0.27
CA GLY A 978 10.80 53.51 0.34
C GLY A 978 11.14 54.56 -0.72
N LYS A 979 10.67 54.38 -1.96
CA LYS A 979 10.92 55.33 -3.04
C LYS A 979 10.14 56.64 -2.88
N ILE A 980 8.91 56.58 -2.35
CA ILE A 980 8.15 57.77 -1.96
C ILE A 980 8.96 58.57 -0.94
N GLY A 981 9.46 57.94 0.13
CA GLY A 981 10.27 58.62 1.14
C GLY A 981 11.53 59.28 0.57
N GLU A 982 12.20 58.60 -0.36
CA GLU A 982 13.35 59.18 -1.09
C GLU A 982 12.96 60.42 -1.90
N LEU A 983 11.90 60.34 -2.72
CA LEU A 983 11.44 61.45 -3.56
C LEU A 983 10.87 62.61 -2.73
N GLU A 984 10.19 62.34 -1.62
CA GLU A 984 9.69 63.37 -0.69
C GLU A 984 10.83 64.13 -0.02
N SER A 985 11.91 63.43 0.36
CA SER A 985 13.12 64.05 0.87
C SER A 985 13.75 64.98 -0.17
N ILE A 986 13.82 64.55 -1.44
CA ILE A 986 14.30 65.38 -2.55
C ILE A 986 13.41 66.61 -2.78
N VAL A 987 12.09 66.44 -2.80
CA VAL A 987 11.14 67.57 -2.97
C VAL A 987 11.22 68.54 -1.80
N SER A 988 11.34 68.04 -0.57
CA SER A 988 11.46 68.88 0.63
C SER A 988 12.78 69.65 0.64
N ALA A 989 13.88 69.02 0.20
CA ALA A 989 15.16 69.70 0.02
C ALA A 989 15.07 70.81 -1.03
N MET A 990 14.41 70.55 -2.17
CA MET A 990 14.17 71.58 -3.21
C MET A 990 13.32 72.74 -2.69
N GLN A 991 12.27 72.46 -1.90
CA GLN A 991 11.42 73.51 -1.31
C GLN A 991 12.17 74.34 -0.26
N GLY A 992 12.91 73.70 0.65
CA GLY A 992 13.71 74.42 1.64
C GLY A 992 14.78 75.31 1.00
N GLU A 993 15.38 74.86 -0.10
CA GLU A 993 16.33 75.66 -0.86
C GLU A 993 15.66 76.85 -1.57
N GLU A 994 14.44 76.66 -2.09
CA GLU A 994 13.66 77.76 -2.68
C GLU A 994 13.19 78.79 -1.64
N GLU A 995 12.77 78.35 -0.45
CA GLU A 995 12.38 79.22 0.66
C GLU A 995 13.58 80.03 1.18
N LEU A 996 14.75 79.39 1.31
CA LEU A 996 15.99 80.08 1.67
C LEU A 996 16.38 81.12 0.61
N LEU A 997 16.21 80.82 -0.67
CA LEU A 997 16.47 81.76 -1.76
C LEU A 997 15.51 82.97 -1.72
N ASN A 998 14.22 82.73 -1.47
CA ASN A 998 13.23 83.80 -1.31
C ASN A 998 13.54 84.67 -0.08
N LEU A 999 13.88 84.05 1.04
CA LEU A 999 14.28 84.73 2.26
C LEU A 999 15.55 85.56 2.06
N PHE A 1000 16.52 85.04 1.30
CA PHE A 1000 17.72 85.77 0.92
C PHE A 1000 17.36 87.03 0.12
N ILE A 1001 16.56 86.89 -0.95
CA ILE A 1001 16.10 88.02 -1.77
C ILE A 1001 15.39 89.05 -0.89
N GLU A 1002 14.46 88.60 -0.06
CA GLU A 1002 13.70 89.43 0.88
C GLU A 1002 14.59 90.17 1.87
N ALA A 1003 15.53 89.48 2.49
CA ALA A 1003 16.47 90.08 3.43
C ALA A 1003 17.37 91.14 2.76
N MET A 1004 17.73 90.94 1.48
CA MET A 1004 18.55 91.88 0.72
C MET A 1004 17.76 93.15 0.33
N TYR A 1005 16.57 93.05 -0.27
CA TYR A 1005 15.83 94.26 -0.68
C TYR A 1005 15.24 95.02 0.51
N THR A 1006 14.86 94.34 1.59
CA THR A 1006 14.40 94.99 2.84
C THR A 1006 15.56 95.56 3.67
N SER A 1007 16.80 95.37 3.23
CA SER A 1007 18.02 95.74 3.97
C SER A 1007 18.08 95.14 5.38
N THR A 1008 17.44 93.99 5.59
CA THR A 1008 17.57 93.19 6.82
C THR A 1008 18.97 92.59 6.92
N ILE A 1009 19.56 92.23 5.78
CA ILE A 1009 21.01 92.11 5.61
C ILE A 1009 21.45 93.36 4.84
N CYS A 1010 22.36 94.14 5.41
CA CYS A 1010 22.83 95.38 4.79
C CYS A 1010 24.34 95.57 4.95
N LYS A 1011 24.89 96.44 4.10
CA LYS A 1011 26.30 96.80 4.12
C LYS A 1011 26.55 97.91 5.15
N LYS A 1012 27.38 97.65 6.16
CA LYS A 1012 27.91 98.65 7.11
C LYS A 1012 29.43 98.68 7.02
N GLY A 1013 29.98 99.70 6.34
CA GLY A 1013 31.41 99.79 6.02
C GLY A 1013 31.86 98.68 5.06
N ALA A 1014 32.92 97.95 5.42
CA ALA A 1014 33.44 96.80 4.66
C ALA A 1014 32.76 95.46 5.00
N LEU A 1015 31.65 95.47 5.73
CA LEU A 1015 30.97 94.27 6.24
C LEU A 1015 29.50 94.23 5.80
N TYR A 1016 29.00 93.04 5.46
CA TYR A 1016 27.57 92.74 5.39
C TYR A 1016 27.11 92.14 6.71
N VAL A 1017 26.09 92.73 7.35
CA VAL A 1017 25.65 92.40 8.71
C VAL A 1017 24.13 92.29 8.81
N TYR A 1018 23.64 91.53 9.81
CA TYR A 1018 22.24 91.59 10.23
C TYR A 1018 21.96 92.98 10.81
N ASP A 1019 20.95 93.67 10.27
CA ASP A 1019 20.54 94.98 10.76
C ASP A 1019 19.72 94.83 12.04
N LYS A 1020 20.41 94.70 13.17
CA LYS A 1020 19.82 94.49 14.50
C LYS A 1020 19.13 95.75 15.06
N ASP A 1021 18.06 95.55 15.82
CA ASP A 1021 17.49 96.60 16.68
C ASP A 1021 18.31 96.74 17.98
N GLU A 1022 18.07 97.79 18.79
CA GLU A 1022 18.85 98.05 20.01
C GLU A 1022 18.78 96.89 21.01
N GLU A 1023 17.62 96.22 21.10
CA GLU A 1023 17.35 95.10 22.00
C GLU A 1023 17.79 93.73 21.45
N GLU A 1024 18.25 93.66 20.19
CA GLU A 1024 18.67 92.41 19.55
C GLU A 1024 20.19 92.17 19.71
N GLU A 1025 20.57 90.90 19.91
CA GLU A 1025 21.97 90.46 19.99
C GLU A 1025 22.73 90.74 18.68
N ALA A 1026 23.98 91.18 18.78
CA ALA A 1026 24.83 91.39 17.63
C ALA A 1026 25.28 90.05 17.02
N TRP A 1027 25.11 89.89 15.71
CA TRP A 1027 25.57 88.70 14.99
C TRP A 1027 26.96 88.94 14.43
N GLU A 1028 27.68 87.85 14.18
CA GLU A 1028 28.87 87.93 13.33
C GLU A 1028 28.47 88.43 11.93
N PRO A 1029 29.32 89.22 11.25
CA PRO A 1029 29.05 89.64 9.88
C PRO A 1029 28.90 88.46 8.94
N PHE A 1030 27.91 88.52 8.05
CA PHE A 1030 27.72 87.53 6.99
C PHE A 1030 28.94 87.50 6.06
N VAL A 1031 29.42 88.65 5.60
CA VAL A 1031 30.61 88.71 4.71
C VAL A 1031 31.49 89.90 5.06
N ASN A 1032 32.81 89.70 5.00
CA ASN A 1032 33.81 90.77 5.07
C ASN A 1032 34.44 90.99 3.69
N LEU A 1033 34.22 92.17 3.12
CA LEU A 1033 34.67 92.54 1.77
C LEU A 1033 36.19 92.63 1.61
N MET A 1034 36.94 92.70 2.71
CA MET A 1034 38.41 92.61 2.68
C MET A 1034 38.91 91.18 2.45
N LYS A 1035 38.04 90.18 2.65
CA LYS A 1035 38.36 88.74 2.49
C LYS A 1035 37.66 88.11 1.29
N VAL A 1036 36.44 88.55 0.95
CA VAL A 1036 35.66 88.07 -0.20
C VAL A 1036 35.34 89.27 -1.08
N ASN A 1037 35.93 89.32 -2.28
CA ASN A 1037 35.81 90.46 -3.20
C ASN A 1037 35.13 90.11 -4.55
N LYS A 1038 34.75 88.85 -4.75
CA LYS A 1038 33.98 88.37 -5.90
C LYS A 1038 32.79 87.54 -5.41
N HIS A 1039 31.69 87.58 -6.16
CA HIS A 1039 30.44 86.85 -5.88
C HIS A 1039 29.97 86.98 -4.42
N VAL A 1040 29.98 88.21 -3.90
CA VAL A 1040 29.72 88.53 -2.49
C VAL A 1040 28.33 88.04 -2.06
N GLU A 1041 27.35 88.19 -2.95
CA GLU A 1041 25.95 87.83 -2.75
C GLU A 1041 25.79 86.32 -2.53
N TYR A 1042 26.54 85.51 -3.27
CA TYR A 1042 26.59 84.06 -3.07
C TYR A 1042 27.22 83.71 -1.71
N ALA A 1043 28.29 84.41 -1.30
CA ALA A 1043 28.89 84.19 0.02
C ALA A 1043 27.94 84.58 1.16
N ILE A 1044 27.11 85.61 1.00
CA ILE A 1044 26.05 85.95 1.95
C ILE A 1044 25.01 84.82 1.98
N TYR A 1045 24.59 84.32 0.83
CA TYR A 1045 23.64 83.21 0.73
C TYR A 1045 24.14 81.93 1.40
N GLU A 1046 25.42 81.57 1.22
CA GLU A 1046 26.05 80.43 1.91
C GLU A 1046 26.05 80.58 3.44
N GLN A 1047 26.28 81.80 3.94
CA GLN A 1047 26.23 82.10 5.37
C GLN A 1047 24.79 82.11 5.90
N LEU A 1048 23.82 82.47 5.06
CA LEU A 1048 22.40 82.31 5.37
C LEU A 1048 21.99 80.83 5.43
N ARG A 1049 22.50 79.98 4.52
CA ARG A 1049 22.25 78.52 4.52
C ARG A 1049 22.78 77.84 5.78
N SER A 1050 23.86 78.35 6.38
CA SER A 1050 24.49 77.80 7.58
C SER A 1050 24.03 78.45 8.89
N LEU A 1051 23.04 79.35 8.84
CA LEU A 1051 22.57 80.11 9.99
C LEU A 1051 21.79 79.22 10.98
N GLU A 1052 22.00 79.42 12.28
CA GLU A 1052 21.26 78.67 13.31
C GLU A 1052 19.74 78.92 13.24
N PRO A 1053 18.87 77.92 13.50
CA PRO A 1053 17.42 78.04 13.32
C PRO A 1053 16.77 79.23 14.04
N LYS A 1054 17.26 79.57 15.24
CA LYS A 1054 16.77 80.72 16.04
C LYS A 1054 17.08 82.05 15.36
N ARG A 1055 18.27 82.18 14.77
CA ARG A 1055 18.68 83.37 14.02
C ARG A 1055 17.94 83.44 12.69
N LEU A 1056 17.78 82.33 11.99
CA LEU A 1056 17.05 82.26 10.72
C LEU A 1056 15.60 82.72 10.89
N THR A 1057 14.92 82.24 11.94
CA THR A 1057 13.55 82.66 12.28
C THR A 1057 13.47 84.16 12.61
N SER A 1058 14.46 84.69 13.33
CA SER A 1058 14.53 86.12 13.66
C SER A 1058 14.69 86.98 12.40
N LEU A 1059 15.59 86.55 11.50
CA LEU A 1059 15.84 87.20 10.22
C LEU A 1059 14.58 87.20 9.35
N GLN A 1060 13.92 86.05 9.22
CA GLN A 1060 12.67 85.91 8.46
C GLN A 1060 11.56 86.82 8.99
N ARG A 1061 11.30 86.78 10.30
CA ARG A 1061 10.26 87.63 10.90
C ARG A 1061 10.52 89.11 10.67
N LYS A 1062 11.79 89.53 10.72
CA LYS A 1062 12.17 90.93 10.51
C LYS A 1062 12.10 91.34 9.04
N ALA A 1063 12.60 90.48 8.15
CA ALA A 1063 12.54 90.68 6.71
C ALA A 1063 11.08 90.79 6.23
N SER A 1064 10.21 89.86 6.63
CA SER A 1064 8.78 89.90 6.26
C SER A 1064 8.06 91.12 6.82
N LYS A 1065 8.31 91.50 8.08
CA LYS A 1065 7.72 92.73 8.64
C LYS A 1065 8.14 93.99 7.86
N ARG A 1066 9.40 94.06 7.40
CA ARG A 1066 9.89 95.19 6.59
C ARG A 1066 9.33 95.14 5.16
N SER A 1067 9.22 93.95 4.59
CA SER A 1067 8.61 93.72 3.28
C SER A 1067 7.15 94.16 3.25
N ASP A 1068 6.34 93.77 4.25
CA ASP A 1068 4.94 94.18 4.40
C ASP A 1068 4.83 95.70 4.51
N ALA A 1069 5.70 96.34 5.30
CA ALA A 1069 5.72 97.80 5.44
C ALA A 1069 6.08 98.52 4.12
N MET A 1070 7.00 97.95 3.33
CA MET A 1070 7.38 98.49 2.01
C MET A 1070 6.28 98.27 0.96
N THR A 1071 5.51 97.19 1.07
CA THR A 1071 4.44 96.83 0.11
C THR A 1071 3.13 97.55 0.40
N LEU A 1072 2.83 97.86 1.66
CA LEU A 1072 1.63 98.61 2.10
C LEU A 1072 1.79 100.14 2.00
N SER A 1073 2.98 100.62 1.64
CA SER A 1073 3.23 102.04 1.40
C SER A 1073 2.49 102.52 0.15
N GLU A 1074 1.87 103.71 0.20
CA GLU A 1074 1.29 104.36 -1.01
C GLU A 1074 2.35 104.68 -2.07
N ASP A 1075 3.63 104.75 -1.66
CA ASP A 1075 4.79 104.97 -2.53
C ASP A 1075 5.70 103.73 -2.51
N THR A 1076 5.73 103.00 -3.63
CA THR A 1076 6.55 101.81 -3.85
C THR A 1076 7.87 102.11 -4.58
N GLN A 1077 8.20 103.38 -4.89
CA GLN A 1077 9.41 103.73 -5.65
C GLN A 1077 10.70 103.27 -4.96
N ALA A 1078 10.76 103.33 -3.63
CA ALA A 1078 11.91 102.87 -2.87
C ALA A 1078 12.14 101.35 -2.99
N LEU A 1079 11.05 100.57 -3.01
CA LEU A 1079 11.09 99.12 -3.20
C LEU A 1079 11.52 98.76 -4.64
N ILE A 1080 10.93 99.43 -5.64
CA ILE A 1080 11.29 99.24 -7.05
C ILE A 1080 12.77 99.58 -7.27
N GLY A 1081 13.26 100.68 -6.72
CA GLY A 1081 14.67 101.07 -6.82
C GLY A 1081 15.63 100.06 -6.20
N LYS A 1082 15.26 99.43 -5.07
CA LYS A 1082 16.05 98.36 -4.44
C LYS A 1082 16.06 97.08 -5.27
N LEU A 1083 14.92 96.70 -5.85
CA LEU A 1083 14.85 95.54 -6.74
C LEU A 1083 15.58 95.80 -8.07
N ASP A 1084 15.56 97.02 -8.60
CA ASP A 1084 16.33 97.44 -9.78
C ASP A 1084 17.84 97.30 -9.54
N GLU A 1085 18.33 97.75 -8.37
CA GLU A 1085 19.72 97.62 -7.94
C GLU A 1085 20.14 96.14 -7.91
N ILE A 1086 19.35 95.30 -7.21
CA ILE A 1086 19.61 93.86 -7.12
C ILE A 1086 19.57 93.20 -8.51
N ALA A 1087 18.56 93.49 -9.33
CA ALA A 1087 18.47 92.90 -10.67
C ALA A 1087 19.64 93.29 -11.57
N ALA A 1088 20.10 94.55 -11.52
CA ALA A 1088 21.26 94.99 -12.32
C ALA A 1088 22.54 94.25 -11.91
N THR A 1089 22.83 94.21 -10.60
CA THR A 1089 24.01 93.51 -10.07
C THR A 1089 24.00 92.02 -10.41
N PHE A 1090 22.87 91.33 -10.21
CA PHE A 1090 22.79 89.91 -10.49
C PHE A 1090 22.79 89.60 -12.00
N GLN A 1091 22.33 90.51 -12.86
CA GLN A 1091 22.40 90.34 -14.31
C GLN A 1091 23.84 90.42 -14.83
N GLU A 1092 24.61 91.38 -14.34
CA GLU A 1092 26.02 91.59 -14.68
C GLU A 1092 26.82 90.34 -14.31
N VAL A 1093 26.74 89.93 -13.04
CA VAL A 1093 27.47 88.74 -12.55
C VAL A 1093 27.03 87.46 -13.25
N LYS A 1094 25.73 87.31 -13.57
CA LYS A 1094 25.22 86.16 -14.34
C LYS A 1094 25.81 86.12 -15.75
N ASN A 1095 25.89 87.26 -16.45
CA ASN A 1095 26.43 87.32 -17.80
C ASN A 1095 27.95 87.06 -17.81
N ASP A 1096 28.69 87.57 -16.82
CA ASP A 1096 30.12 87.27 -16.67
C ASP A 1096 30.36 85.77 -16.47
N LEU A 1097 29.58 85.15 -15.58
CA LEU A 1097 29.64 83.71 -15.32
C LEU A 1097 29.18 82.85 -16.51
N GLU A 1098 28.43 83.40 -17.48
CA GLU A 1098 28.04 82.66 -18.69
C GLU A 1098 29.25 82.25 -19.54
N TYR A 1099 30.33 83.03 -19.49
CA TYR A 1099 31.58 82.78 -20.19
C TYR A 1099 32.67 82.24 -19.27
N ASP A 1100 32.71 82.67 -18.01
CA ASP A 1100 33.85 82.42 -17.11
C ASP A 1100 33.60 81.31 -16.06
N ARG A 1101 32.41 80.68 -16.04
CA ARG A 1101 32.07 79.66 -15.01
C ARG A 1101 33.07 78.49 -14.94
N ASP A 1102 33.66 78.07 -16.05
CA ASP A 1102 34.61 76.95 -16.07
C ASP A 1102 35.92 77.29 -15.34
N GLU A 1103 36.18 78.57 -15.03
CA GLU A 1103 37.35 79.04 -14.27
C GLU A 1103 37.18 78.91 -12.75
N TYR A 1104 35.96 78.62 -12.25
CA TYR A 1104 35.65 78.51 -10.83
C TYR A 1104 35.33 77.07 -10.42
N VAL A 1105 35.83 76.64 -9.25
CA VAL A 1105 35.60 75.29 -8.70
C VAL A 1105 34.10 74.98 -8.51
N ASN A 1106 33.28 76.00 -8.26
CA ASN A 1106 31.83 75.92 -8.11
C ASN A 1106 31.09 76.79 -9.15
N GLY A 1107 31.67 77.00 -10.33
CA GLY A 1107 31.16 77.96 -11.32
C GLY A 1107 29.74 77.70 -11.83
N GLU A 1108 29.34 76.43 -12.01
CA GLU A 1108 27.96 76.08 -12.38
C GLU A 1108 26.96 76.42 -11.26
N GLU A 1109 27.30 76.18 -9.99
CA GLU A 1109 26.45 76.51 -8.84
C GLU A 1109 26.31 78.03 -8.66
N LEU A 1110 27.40 78.77 -8.86
CA LEU A 1110 27.41 80.23 -8.90
C LEU A 1110 26.49 80.74 -10.01
N TYR A 1111 26.67 80.28 -11.25
CA TYR A 1111 25.88 80.70 -12.39
C TYR A 1111 24.38 80.45 -12.16
N ASP A 1112 24.02 79.26 -11.68
CA ASP A 1112 22.63 78.90 -11.38
C ASP A 1112 22.02 79.76 -10.27
N PHE A 1113 22.77 80.08 -9.22
CA PHE A 1113 22.32 80.99 -8.16
C PHE A 1113 21.99 82.38 -8.72
N TYR A 1114 22.94 83.02 -9.42
CA TYR A 1114 22.74 84.37 -9.96
C TYR A 1114 21.60 84.39 -10.99
N LYS A 1115 21.52 83.36 -11.84
CA LYS A 1115 20.43 83.21 -12.82
C LYS A 1115 19.06 83.09 -12.15
N LYS A 1116 18.91 82.25 -11.13
CA LYS A 1116 17.64 82.05 -10.40
C LYS A 1116 17.22 83.30 -9.65
N VAL A 1117 18.13 83.94 -8.92
CA VAL A 1117 17.82 85.17 -8.18
C VAL A 1117 17.45 86.30 -9.14
N TRP A 1118 18.23 86.49 -10.21
CA TRP A 1118 17.93 87.49 -11.22
C TRP A 1118 16.53 87.31 -11.82
N ALA A 1119 16.19 86.08 -12.21
CA ALA A 1119 14.86 85.78 -12.77
C ALA A 1119 13.74 86.14 -11.78
N LYS A 1120 13.85 85.71 -10.52
CA LYS A 1120 12.85 86.00 -9.47
C LYS A 1120 12.71 87.49 -9.19
N VAL A 1121 13.82 88.19 -9.00
CA VAL A 1121 13.81 89.65 -8.74
C VAL A 1121 13.23 90.40 -9.94
N ASN A 1122 13.55 89.97 -11.17
CA ASN A 1122 13.02 90.59 -12.38
C ASN A 1122 11.50 90.39 -12.55
N ASP A 1123 10.97 89.24 -12.16
CA ASP A 1123 9.52 89.00 -12.14
C ASP A 1123 8.82 89.83 -11.05
N MET A 1124 9.43 89.97 -9.86
CA MET A 1124 8.93 90.87 -8.81
C MET A 1124 8.89 92.33 -9.30
N ARG A 1125 9.94 92.80 -10.00
CA ARG A 1125 9.98 94.13 -10.61
C ARG A 1125 8.83 94.36 -11.59
N LYS A 1126 8.63 93.42 -12.53
CA LYS A 1126 7.54 93.50 -13.51
C LYS A 1126 6.15 93.50 -12.90
N THR A 1127 5.99 92.88 -11.73
CA THR A 1127 4.69 92.81 -11.04
C THR A 1127 4.37 94.11 -10.28
N LEU A 1128 5.40 94.87 -9.87
CA LEU A 1128 5.28 96.12 -9.12
C LEU A 1128 5.28 97.39 -10.01
N GLN A 1129 5.63 97.25 -11.29
CA GLN A 1129 5.52 98.27 -12.34
C GLN A 1129 4.14 98.23 -12.99
#